data_AF-A0AAU9STC5-F1
#
_entry.id   AF-A0AAU9STC5-F1
#
_cell.length_a   1.000
_cell.length_b   1.000
_cell.length_c   1.000
_cell.angle_alpha   90.00
_cell.angle_beta   90.00
_cell.angle_gamma   90.00
#
_symmetry.space_group_name_H-M   'P 1'
#
loop_
_entity.id
_entity.type
_entity.pdbx_description
1 polymer ?
#
loop_
_entity_poly.entity_id
_entity_poly.type
_entity_poly.pdbx_seq_one_letter_code
_entity_poly.pdbx_strand_id
1 'polypeptide(L)'
;MNHLHLRKGSRYTLFFSLQRFTFFLIFLSTVVSSYSPSNLHKTQRCTSSGNITELVVATLNQTISKVNLSSSNFSDLQNRLGSNISHRDRCAFQDCLELFDDTVFDLTTAITELRSPSPVLHDVKMLLSAAMTNTGTCLDGFYYSDDVENSNRDNKTYGVAESMKESLLNISRHVRESLTMLENIPGNIPGKLENNVGFPMWVSGSDRKFLQDPVGETTFNLVVAQNGTGNFTTIGDAVLAAPNSSETRFVIYIKYGVYVENIEIPREKTMIIFVGDGIGRTVIKANRSSVDGWTAFDSATVGVRGSGFIAKDISFVNDAGPTKHQAVALRSSSDLSAFYRCSFESYQDTIYAHSHKQFYRECDIYGTVDIIFGDASVVFQNCSLYARRPNPKQAITFTAQGREDSRLPTGISIIHSRILAAQDLSPVKASFKAYLGRPWQLYSRTVIIKSFIDDLVDPAGWMKWKGNFALDTLYYGEYMNEGPGSNMTNRVEWPGFKRIETAVEATQFTVGPFIEAFLWSELRLLSSSVGGTLAVALGFSFAGASILGVDHFPPPQDLLAPSPPRSSPLDHSPPPPPAPNGFYPLRVLHPDPPARSSPAVHQKVKPEVADDGNNLPLFIFYHVWELEVANDGNNLPLTVQKKMKNLNRKTSKLITLNSLRLTLHLIFLSTVVSSDSQSTVQKMPHSTESSKITELVIATLDQTILKVNLSSSNFFDLQNRLGPNLSHRDRCAFEDCLGLLDDTISDLKTAVSKLRSSTIGSDDVNMLLSDAMTNQDTCLDGFTRDDYGHSNDRSYRLAENLKESILNISNNLSNSLGMLQNIPGNNHSLEPSEVDVEFPSWISENDKRLLQASPGETKFNLTVAQDGTQDFTTISAAVSAAPNSSETRFMIYIKGGVYFENVEIPKKKTMIMLVGDGIGKTIIKANRSRADGWSTFQSATVGVKGEGFIAKDISFVNFAGPSKYQAVAFRSGSNHSAFYRCAFEGYQDTLYAHSARQFYRECDIFGTVDFIFGNAAVVFQNCSLYARRPNPQQKITFTAQGRNFSNEATGISIIHCRILAATDLIPVKANFKAYLGRPWRRFSRTIIMKSFIDDLIDPAGWLEWDKDYAETLYYGEYMNEGPGSNMTNRVQWPGYTRMKSAMEAIQFTVGPFIHGNTWLNLTGIPFDLGL
;
A
#
# COMPACT_ATOMS: atom_id res chain seq x y z
N MET A 1 -7.90 42.66 44.69
CA MET A 1 -7.48 44.02 44.27
C MET A 1 -7.81 44.14 42.79
N ASN A 2 -8.83 44.92 42.42
CA ASN A 2 -9.52 44.79 41.13
C ASN A 2 -10.49 45.98 40.93
N HIS A 3 -10.55 46.56 39.73
CA HIS A 3 -11.41 47.71 39.40
C HIS A 3 -11.64 47.84 37.88
N LEU A 4 -12.55 48.76 37.47
CA LEU A 4 -12.93 49.12 36.10
C LEU A 4 -13.66 48.05 35.26
N HIS A 5 -14.55 48.52 34.38
CA HIS A 5 -15.12 47.87 33.19
C HIS A 5 -16.11 48.83 32.51
N LEU A 6 -16.30 48.76 31.18
CA LEU A 6 -17.29 49.58 30.46
C LEU A 6 -17.97 48.82 29.30
N ARG A 7 -19.31 48.73 29.40
CA ARG A 7 -20.35 48.66 28.33
C ARG A 7 -20.16 47.58 27.23
N LYS A 8 -21.13 46.69 26.97
CA LYS A 8 -22.59 46.76 27.15
C LYS A 8 -23.13 45.53 27.90
N GLY A 9 -24.30 45.66 28.54
CA GLY A 9 -25.01 44.57 29.23
C GLY A 9 -26.52 44.65 28.99
N SER A 10 -27.38 44.15 29.88
CA SER A 10 -27.10 43.38 31.10
C SER A 10 -28.35 42.57 31.51
N ARG A 11 -28.17 41.29 31.89
CA ARG A 11 -29.25 40.34 32.22
C ARG A 11 -30.29 40.22 31.07
N TYR A 12 -31.47 39.67 31.38
CA TYR A 12 -32.68 39.72 30.56
C TYR A 12 -33.90 39.95 31.47
N THR A 13 -35.11 39.97 30.92
CA THR A 13 -36.36 40.41 31.57
C THR A 13 -36.64 39.76 32.94
N LEU A 14 -36.78 38.44 32.98
CA LEU A 14 -37.09 37.67 34.20
C LEU A 14 -36.77 36.18 34.02
N PHE A 15 -36.87 35.42 35.12
CA PHE A 15 -36.88 33.96 35.13
C PHE A 15 -38.15 33.39 34.45
N PHE A 16 -38.18 32.07 34.25
CA PHE A 16 -39.18 31.23 33.59
C PHE A 16 -39.02 31.02 32.07
N SER A 17 -39.37 31.93 31.14
CA SER A 17 -39.87 33.31 31.22
C SER A 17 -41.05 33.50 30.25
N LEU A 18 -41.87 34.56 30.26
CA LEU A 18 -41.66 35.96 30.66
C LEU A 18 -40.51 36.72 29.92
N GLN A 19 -40.21 36.51 28.63
CA GLN A 19 -40.88 35.74 27.57
C GLN A 19 -39.89 35.09 26.58
N ARG A 20 -40.33 33.96 26.00
CA ARG A 20 -39.94 33.41 24.68
C ARG A 20 -38.50 32.87 24.53
N PHE A 21 -38.34 32.07 23.48
CA PHE A 21 -37.10 31.57 22.90
C PHE A 21 -37.30 31.39 21.38
N THR A 22 -36.23 31.16 20.61
CA THR A 22 -36.26 31.09 19.14
C THR A 22 -36.65 29.70 18.64
N PHE A 23 -37.48 29.62 17.59
CA PHE A 23 -38.06 28.37 17.11
C PHE A 23 -37.06 27.46 16.35
N PHE A 24 -37.28 26.15 16.45
CA PHE A 24 -36.60 25.10 15.68
C PHE A 24 -37.55 23.90 15.50
N LEU A 25 -37.40 23.13 14.42
CA LEU A 25 -38.28 22.00 14.06
C LEU A 25 -39.79 22.31 14.08
N ILE A 26 -40.18 23.45 13.51
CA ILE A 26 -41.58 23.81 13.20
C ILE A 26 -41.72 23.99 11.68
N PHE A 27 -41.41 22.93 10.93
CA PHE A 27 -41.39 22.91 9.46
C PHE A 27 -41.55 21.45 8.94
N LEU A 28 -41.78 21.32 7.62
CA LEU A 28 -42.04 20.08 6.86
C LEU A 28 -43.36 19.37 7.21
N SER A 29 -44.12 19.01 6.17
CA SER A 29 -45.34 18.18 6.22
C SER A 29 -45.62 17.72 4.79
N THR A 30 -44.71 16.91 4.24
CA THR A 30 -44.58 16.67 2.78
C THR A 30 -43.86 15.33 2.54
N VAL A 31 -43.01 15.22 1.51
CA VAL A 31 -42.36 13.99 1.01
C VAL A 31 -43.32 13.10 0.18
N VAL A 32 -42.75 12.45 -0.83
CA VAL A 32 -43.36 11.53 -1.81
C VAL A 32 -42.37 10.37 -2.01
N SER A 33 -42.84 9.21 -2.46
CA SER A 33 -42.11 8.03 -2.99
C SER A 33 -40.57 8.10 -3.03
N SER A 34 -39.88 7.30 -2.22
CA SER A 34 -38.42 7.38 -1.98
C SER A 34 -37.63 6.10 -2.32
N TYR A 35 -36.29 6.22 -2.35
CA TYR A 35 -35.33 5.11 -2.47
C TYR A 35 -35.49 4.02 -1.38
N SER A 36 -35.10 2.79 -1.70
CA SER A 36 -34.85 1.70 -0.74
C SER A 36 -34.08 0.53 -1.37
N PRO A 37 -33.47 -0.40 -0.58
CA PRO A 37 -33.54 -0.50 0.89
C PRO A 37 -32.18 -0.64 1.62
N SER A 38 -31.88 0.31 2.50
CA SER A 38 -30.76 0.31 3.47
C SER A 38 -30.91 -0.66 4.64
N ASN A 39 -29.79 -1.20 5.20
CA ASN A 39 -29.69 -1.79 6.54
C ASN A 39 -28.23 -2.24 6.86
N LEU A 40 -27.80 -2.48 8.11
CA LEU A 40 -28.55 -2.70 9.38
C LEU A 40 -27.78 -2.16 10.60
N HIS A 41 -28.40 -1.25 11.38
CA HIS A 41 -27.70 -0.50 12.45
C HIS A 41 -28.52 -0.25 13.73
N LYS A 42 -28.18 -0.94 14.83
CA LYS A 42 -27.42 -0.31 15.94
C LYS A 42 -27.02 -1.27 17.05
N THR A 43 -25.73 -1.24 17.39
CA THR A 43 -25.15 -1.71 18.66
C THR A 43 -24.13 -0.65 19.10
N GLN A 44 -24.51 0.44 19.79
CA GLN A 44 -25.18 0.57 21.10
C GLN A 44 -24.27 0.22 22.28
N ARG A 45 -23.94 1.23 23.09
CA ARG A 45 -23.13 1.14 24.32
C ARG A 45 -23.62 0.04 25.28
N CYS A 46 -22.78 -0.97 25.50
CA CYS A 46 -22.80 -1.77 26.74
C CYS A 46 -22.01 -1.04 27.81
N THR A 47 -22.70 -0.41 28.76
CA THR A 47 -22.08 0.35 29.87
C THR A 47 -21.67 -0.60 31.01
N SER A 48 -20.78 -1.56 30.71
CA SER A 48 -20.48 -2.72 31.55
C SER A 48 -18.99 -3.09 31.60
N SER A 49 -18.11 -2.08 31.46
CA SER A 49 -16.67 -2.14 31.81
C SER A 49 -15.90 -3.38 31.35
N GLY A 50 -15.99 -3.72 30.07
CA GLY A 50 -14.95 -4.52 29.40
C GLY A 50 -13.69 -3.68 29.12
N ASN A 51 -12.56 -4.34 28.89
CA ASN A 51 -11.31 -3.65 28.52
C ASN A 51 -11.35 -3.20 27.04
N ILE A 52 -10.72 -2.07 26.71
CA ILE A 52 -10.55 -1.62 25.32
C ILE A 52 -9.75 -2.67 24.53
N THR A 53 -8.68 -3.24 25.12
CA THR A 53 -7.88 -4.32 24.51
C THR A 53 -8.66 -5.62 24.23
N GLU A 54 -9.85 -5.82 24.81
CA GLU A 54 -10.72 -6.96 24.45
C GLU A 54 -11.74 -6.58 23.38
N LEU A 55 -12.26 -5.35 23.40
CA LEU A 55 -13.05 -4.80 22.29
C LEU A 55 -12.22 -4.79 20.99
N VAL A 56 -10.93 -4.51 21.16
CA VAL A 56 -9.88 -4.68 20.16
C VAL A 56 -9.92 -6.06 19.52
N VAL A 57 -9.63 -7.05 20.34
CA VAL A 57 -9.42 -8.40 19.85
C VAL A 57 -10.71 -8.97 19.29
N ALA A 58 -11.85 -8.72 19.93
CA ALA A 58 -13.16 -9.19 19.48
C ALA A 58 -13.45 -8.85 18.01
N THR A 59 -12.94 -7.70 17.56
CA THR A 59 -13.32 -7.14 16.26
C THR A 59 -12.24 -7.28 15.20
N LEU A 60 -10.96 -7.43 15.60
CA LEU A 60 -9.95 -8.08 14.76
C LEU A 60 -10.38 -9.52 14.40
N ASN A 61 -11.03 -10.26 15.30
CA ASN A 61 -11.62 -11.57 14.96
C ASN A 61 -12.80 -11.46 13.96
N GLN A 62 -13.61 -10.40 14.04
CA GLN A 62 -14.65 -10.14 13.03
C GLN A 62 -14.03 -9.74 11.67
N THR A 63 -12.89 -9.07 11.71
CA THR A 63 -12.03 -8.76 10.55
C THR A 63 -11.59 -10.05 9.87
N ILE A 64 -10.93 -10.94 10.61
CA ILE A 64 -10.55 -12.31 10.19
C ILE A 64 -11.74 -13.11 9.64
N SER A 65 -12.92 -13.03 10.26
CA SER A 65 -14.11 -13.74 9.77
C SER A 65 -14.57 -13.23 8.40
N LYS A 66 -14.48 -11.91 8.17
CA LYS A 66 -14.80 -11.31 6.87
C LYS A 66 -13.66 -11.52 5.85
N VAL A 67 -12.44 -11.79 6.30
CA VAL A 67 -11.34 -12.31 5.45
C VAL A 67 -11.82 -13.59 4.83
N ASN A 68 -12.10 -14.57 5.68
CA ASN A 68 -12.31 -15.93 5.24
C ASN A 68 -13.68 -16.15 4.57
N LEU A 69 -14.62 -15.20 4.72
CA LEU A 69 -15.80 -15.09 3.87
C LEU A 69 -15.48 -14.54 2.47
N SER A 70 -14.84 -13.37 2.39
CA SER A 70 -14.46 -12.75 1.12
C SER A 70 -13.63 -13.73 0.33
N SER A 71 -12.64 -14.31 1.01
CA SER A 71 -11.89 -15.46 0.59
C SER A 71 -12.73 -16.53 -0.13
N SER A 72 -13.69 -17.10 0.59
CA SER A 72 -14.48 -18.22 0.09
C SER A 72 -15.39 -17.81 -1.07
N ASN A 73 -15.95 -16.60 -1.05
CA ASN A 73 -16.69 -16.06 -2.21
C ASN A 73 -15.84 -16.05 -3.48
N PHE A 74 -14.53 -16.08 -3.31
CA PHE A 74 -13.57 -16.06 -4.37
C PHE A 74 -12.92 -17.42 -4.65
N SER A 75 -12.86 -18.36 -3.68
CA SER A 75 -12.84 -19.82 -3.98
C SER A 75 -13.76 -20.11 -5.15
N ASP A 76 -14.93 -19.50 -5.11
CA ASP A 76 -16.01 -19.92 -5.96
C ASP A 76 -16.05 -19.08 -7.23
N LEU A 77 -15.76 -17.78 -7.14
CA LEU A 77 -15.67 -16.96 -8.34
C LEU A 77 -14.45 -17.36 -9.22
N GLN A 78 -13.43 -18.07 -8.69
CA GLN A 78 -12.38 -18.80 -9.45
C GLN A 78 -13.01 -19.80 -10.39
N ASN A 79 -13.60 -20.79 -9.75
CA ASN A 79 -14.03 -21.97 -10.45
C ASN A 79 -15.23 -21.65 -11.35
N ARG A 80 -15.96 -20.57 -11.08
CA ARG A 80 -17.05 -20.04 -11.92
C ARG A 80 -16.59 -19.30 -13.19
N LEU A 81 -15.48 -18.55 -13.17
CA LEU A 81 -15.07 -17.76 -14.34
C LEU A 81 -14.02 -18.44 -15.22
N GLY A 82 -13.17 -19.31 -14.66
CA GLY A 82 -12.37 -20.34 -15.35
C GLY A 82 -11.74 -19.97 -16.71
N SER A 83 -12.45 -20.26 -17.80
CA SER A 83 -11.96 -20.09 -19.18
C SER A 83 -12.05 -18.67 -19.74
N ASN A 84 -12.82 -17.78 -19.10
CA ASN A 84 -13.40 -16.58 -19.74
C ASN A 84 -12.77 -15.26 -19.31
N ILE A 85 -11.62 -15.40 -18.67
CA ILE A 85 -10.94 -14.42 -17.88
C ILE A 85 -9.56 -14.30 -18.54
N SER A 86 -9.20 -13.08 -18.94
CA SER A 86 -7.88 -12.70 -19.45
C SER A 86 -6.77 -13.38 -18.61
N HIS A 87 -5.57 -13.74 -19.09
CA HIS A 87 -4.66 -14.59 -18.30
C HIS A 87 -4.39 -14.05 -16.89
N ARG A 88 -4.36 -12.73 -16.68
CA ARG A 88 -4.42 -12.16 -15.34
C ARG A 88 -5.79 -11.88 -14.78
N ASP A 89 -6.87 -11.77 -15.56
CA ASP A 89 -8.14 -12.04 -14.89
C ASP A 89 -8.02 -13.41 -14.20
N ARG A 90 -7.59 -14.46 -14.91
CA ARG A 90 -7.18 -15.80 -14.40
C ARG A 90 -6.21 -15.70 -13.23
N CYS A 91 -5.22 -14.82 -13.28
CA CYS A 91 -4.39 -14.55 -12.12
C CYS A 91 -5.20 -14.08 -10.92
N ALA A 92 -6.21 -13.25 -11.06
CA ALA A 92 -7.06 -12.89 -9.93
C ALA A 92 -7.87 -14.03 -9.35
N PHE A 93 -7.80 -15.21 -9.97
CA PHE A 93 -8.38 -16.42 -9.43
C PHE A 93 -7.37 -17.22 -8.59
N GLN A 94 -6.13 -16.72 -8.44
CA GLN A 94 -5.18 -16.96 -7.33
C GLN A 94 -3.99 -15.91 -7.14
N ASP A 95 -4.13 -14.59 -7.41
CA ASP A 95 -3.40 -13.34 -7.00
C ASP A 95 -4.12 -12.18 -6.11
N CYS A 96 -5.44 -12.16 -5.76
CA CYS A 96 -6.22 -11.25 -4.81
C CYS A 96 -7.10 -11.82 -3.60
N LEU A 97 -6.78 -12.96 -2.99
CA LEU A 97 -7.18 -13.69 -1.75
C LEU A 97 -5.96 -13.56 -0.81
N GLU A 98 -5.11 -14.61 -0.75
CA GLU A 98 -4.52 -15.32 0.38
C GLU A 98 -3.49 -14.52 1.15
N LEU A 99 -3.10 -13.34 0.68
CA LEU A 99 -2.67 -12.32 1.64
C LEU A 99 -3.81 -11.81 2.51
N PHE A 100 -4.98 -12.36 2.35
CA PHE A 100 -6.09 -12.49 3.26
C PHE A 100 -5.81 -13.33 4.51
N ASP A 101 -5.38 -14.59 4.46
CA ASP A 101 -5.02 -15.33 5.69
C ASP A 101 -3.53 -15.15 6.04
N ASP A 102 -2.75 -14.50 5.16
CA ASP A 102 -1.59 -13.66 5.55
C ASP A 102 -2.04 -12.32 6.18
N THR A 103 -3.28 -11.86 5.98
CA THR A 103 -3.85 -10.83 6.86
C THR A 103 -4.38 -11.45 8.12
N VAL A 104 -4.92 -12.67 8.11
CA VAL A 104 -5.19 -13.40 9.34
C VAL A 104 -3.87 -13.64 10.04
N PHE A 105 -2.76 -13.81 9.34
CA PHE A 105 -1.44 -13.73 9.95
C PHE A 105 -1.22 -12.37 10.62
N ASP A 106 -1.33 -11.24 9.91
CA ASP A 106 -1.09 -9.91 10.51
C ASP A 106 -2.07 -9.53 11.63
N LEU A 107 -3.37 -9.80 11.44
CA LEU A 107 -4.46 -9.57 12.38
C LEU A 107 -4.38 -10.51 13.59
N THR A 108 -3.99 -11.79 13.40
CA THR A 108 -3.79 -12.75 14.51
C THR A 108 -2.51 -12.44 15.27
N THR A 109 -1.46 -12.00 14.58
CA THR A 109 -0.22 -11.54 15.19
C THR A 109 -0.43 -10.23 15.95
N ALA A 110 -1.26 -9.31 15.43
CA ALA A 110 -1.75 -8.15 16.17
C ALA A 110 -2.57 -8.56 17.41
N ILE A 111 -3.52 -9.48 17.29
CA ILE A 111 -4.27 -10.05 18.43
C ILE A 111 -3.30 -10.67 19.46
N THR A 112 -2.22 -11.29 19.02
CA THR A 112 -1.20 -11.92 19.88
C THR A 112 -0.39 -10.86 20.63
N GLU A 113 0.11 -9.83 19.94
CA GLU A 113 0.82 -8.70 20.57
C GLU A 113 -0.08 -7.97 21.57
N LEU A 114 -1.35 -7.73 21.21
CA LEU A 114 -2.34 -7.06 22.06
C LEU A 114 -2.72 -7.87 23.31
N ARG A 115 -2.54 -9.19 23.29
CA ARG A 115 -2.75 -10.09 24.44
C ARG A 115 -1.48 -10.34 25.26
N SER A 116 -0.36 -9.76 24.86
CA SER A 116 0.90 -9.90 25.59
C SER A 116 0.89 -9.13 26.92
N PRO A 117 1.81 -9.44 27.86
CA PRO A 117 1.93 -8.70 29.11
C PRO A 117 2.35 -7.23 28.94
N SER A 118 3.02 -6.90 27.83
CA SER A 118 3.59 -5.57 27.53
C SER A 118 3.41 -5.24 26.03
N PRO A 119 2.20 -4.89 25.57
CA PRO A 119 1.90 -4.72 24.15
C PRO A 119 2.58 -3.48 23.55
N VAL A 120 3.45 -3.70 22.56
CA VAL A 120 4.08 -2.65 21.76
C VAL A 120 3.08 -2.12 20.74
N LEU A 121 2.32 -1.09 21.11
CA LEU A 121 1.26 -0.52 20.26
C LEU A 121 1.77 0.02 18.92
N HIS A 122 3.05 0.38 18.81
CA HIS A 122 3.67 0.70 17.52
C HIS A 122 3.60 -0.53 16.60
N ASP A 123 4.14 -1.66 17.01
CA ASP A 123 4.10 -2.93 16.26
C ASP A 123 2.68 -3.37 15.92
N VAL A 124 1.72 -3.14 16.82
CA VAL A 124 0.30 -3.37 16.48
C VAL A 124 -0.18 -2.44 15.37
N LYS A 125 0.19 -1.17 15.36
CA LYS A 125 -0.11 -0.26 14.23
C LYS A 125 0.64 -0.66 12.95
N MET A 126 1.85 -1.21 13.07
CA MET A 126 2.61 -1.75 11.95
C MET A 126 1.93 -2.99 11.37
N LEU A 127 1.55 -3.95 12.23
CA LEU A 127 0.75 -5.14 11.92
C LEU A 127 -0.66 -4.79 11.41
N LEU A 128 -1.26 -3.69 11.83
CA LEU A 128 -2.60 -3.30 11.39
C LEU A 128 -2.61 -2.31 10.21
N SER A 129 -1.48 -1.67 9.90
CA SER A 129 -1.26 -1.13 8.55
C SER A 129 -0.90 -2.23 7.57
N ALA A 130 -0.11 -3.21 8.02
CA ALA A 130 0.11 -4.44 7.29
C ALA A 130 -1.21 -5.15 7.01
N ALA A 131 -2.13 -5.15 7.98
CA ALA A 131 -3.49 -5.55 7.71
C ALA A 131 -4.15 -4.61 6.70
N MET A 132 -4.16 -3.29 6.87
CA MET A 132 -4.69 -2.42 5.80
C MET A 132 -4.10 -2.73 4.41
N THR A 133 -2.88 -3.29 4.33
CA THR A 133 -2.35 -3.94 3.13
C THR A 133 -3.07 -5.22 2.83
N ASN A 134 -2.79 -6.26 3.58
CA ASN A 134 -3.21 -7.63 3.33
C ASN A 134 -4.75 -7.81 3.25
N THR A 135 -5.53 -6.91 3.86
CA THR A 135 -7.01 -6.85 3.89
C THR A 135 -7.66 -6.10 2.73
N GLY A 136 -6.89 -5.28 2.03
CA GLY A 136 -7.43 -4.27 1.13
C GLY A 136 -6.47 -3.57 0.22
N THR A 137 -5.31 -4.18 -0.03
CA THR A 137 -4.61 -3.93 -1.27
C THR A 137 -5.51 -4.29 -2.41
N CYS A 138 -6.45 -5.26 -2.29
CA CYS A 138 -7.41 -5.76 -3.29
C CYS A 138 -8.27 -4.60 -3.83
N LEU A 139 -7.57 -3.86 -4.68
CA LEU A 139 -7.59 -2.44 -5.04
C LEU A 139 -6.33 -2.16 -5.94
N ASP A 140 -5.30 -3.03 -5.93
CA ASP A 140 -4.20 -3.16 -6.92
C ASP A 140 -3.93 -4.55 -7.57
N GLY A 141 -4.54 -4.87 -8.73
CA GLY A 141 -4.82 -6.07 -9.58
C GLY A 141 -5.74 -5.78 -10.84
N PHE A 142 -6.91 -5.14 -10.83
CA PHE A 142 -7.58 -4.71 -12.09
C PHE A 142 -6.93 -3.48 -12.69
N TYR A 143 -7.30 -2.31 -12.15
CA TYR A 143 -7.54 -1.09 -12.89
C TYR A 143 -6.44 -0.73 -13.92
N TYR A 144 -6.67 -0.81 -15.24
CA TYR A 144 -5.78 -0.37 -16.37
C TYR A 144 -6.30 0.84 -17.20
N SER A 145 -5.85 2.10 -17.00
CA SER A 145 -6.43 3.45 -17.34
C SER A 145 -7.97 3.70 -17.51
N ASP A 146 -8.48 4.92 -17.25
CA ASP A 146 -9.78 5.46 -17.71
C ASP A 146 -9.80 7.00 -17.63
N ASP A 147 -9.99 7.62 -18.79
CA ASP A 147 -9.05 8.67 -19.23
C ASP A 147 -9.34 9.15 -20.69
N VAL A 148 -9.51 8.20 -21.62
CA VAL A 148 -9.00 8.37 -23.01
C VAL A 148 -9.99 8.72 -24.13
N GLU A 149 -9.63 8.57 -25.43
CA GLU A 149 -10.33 9.05 -26.64
C GLU A 149 -11.32 8.04 -27.26
N ASN A 150 -11.90 8.42 -28.40
CA ASN A 150 -12.35 7.52 -29.45
C ASN A 150 -13.56 6.65 -29.09
N SER A 151 -13.50 5.33 -29.31
CA SER A 151 -14.64 4.62 -29.91
C SER A 151 -15.16 3.38 -29.18
N ASN A 152 -14.35 2.36 -28.90
CA ASN A 152 -14.85 1.00 -29.18
C ASN A 152 -15.00 -0.05 -28.06
N ARG A 153 -14.30 -0.05 -26.89
CA ARG A 153 -14.27 -1.01 -25.71
C ARG A 153 -14.59 -2.55 -25.91
N ASP A 154 -14.35 -3.46 -24.95
CA ASP A 154 -14.83 -4.90 -25.00
C ASP A 154 -14.72 -5.63 -23.62
N ASN A 155 -15.18 -6.89 -23.47
CA ASN A 155 -16.30 -7.23 -22.58
C ASN A 155 -16.09 -7.51 -21.06
N LYS A 156 -15.36 -8.55 -20.62
CA LYS A 156 -15.54 -9.12 -19.25
C LYS A 156 -14.58 -8.71 -18.13
N THR A 157 -13.40 -8.23 -18.46
CA THR A 157 -12.24 -7.95 -17.60
C THR A 157 -12.40 -6.74 -16.64
N TYR A 158 -13.58 -6.52 -16.08
CA TYR A 158 -13.88 -5.37 -15.19
C TYR A 158 -15.17 -5.62 -14.38
N GLY A 159 -16.20 -6.16 -15.03
CA GLY A 159 -17.48 -6.53 -14.41
C GLY A 159 -17.32 -7.54 -13.30
N VAL A 160 -16.18 -8.23 -13.29
CA VAL A 160 -15.66 -8.99 -12.16
C VAL A 160 -15.13 -8.03 -11.07
N ALA A 161 -15.99 -7.10 -10.70
CA ALA A 161 -16.23 -6.90 -9.31
C ALA A 161 -17.55 -7.54 -8.85
N GLU A 162 -18.18 -8.45 -9.60
CA GLU A 162 -19.23 -9.35 -9.08
C GLU A 162 -18.79 -9.86 -7.69
N SER A 163 -19.49 -9.46 -6.63
CA SER A 163 -19.12 -9.70 -5.25
C SER A 163 -17.79 -9.09 -4.72
N MET A 164 -17.18 -8.01 -5.26
CA MET A 164 -15.78 -7.60 -4.91
C MET A 164 -15.51 -6.20 -4.36
N LYS A 165 -16.43 -5.25 -4.46
CA LYS A 165 -16.72 -4.43 -3.27
C LYS A 165 -18.08 -4.85 -2.66
N GLU A 166 -18.79 -5.83 -3.23
CA GLU A 166 -19.90 -6.55 -2.58
C GLU A 166 -19.42 -7.60 -1.56
N SER A 167 -18.15 -8.05 -1.63
CA SER A 167 -17.50 -8.94 -0.65
C SER A 167 -15.96 -8.94 -0.64
N LEU A 168 -15.27 -7.79 -0.54
CA LEU A 168 -13.80 -7.77 -0.28
C LEU A 168 -13.40 -6.94 0.95
N LEU A 169 -13.30 -5.62 0.90
CA LEU A 169 -12.93 -4.74 2.03
C LEU A 169 -13.94 -4.81 3.21
N ASN A 170 -14.91 -5.74 3.15
CA ASN A 170 -15.33 -6.67 4.22
C ASN A 170 -14.24 -6.86 5.28
N ILE A 171 -12.97 -6.95 4.85
CA ILE A 171 -11.82 -6.86 5.73
C ILE A 171 -11.27 -5.45 5.86
N SER A 172 -10.84 -4.77 4.78
CA SER A 172 -10.05 -3.55 4.98
C SER A 172 -10.77 -2.42 5.66
N ARG A 173 -12.06 -2.15 5.38
CA ARG A 173 -12.87 -1.26 6.23
C ARG A 173 -13.48 -1.91 7.47
N HIS A 174 -12.89 -3.00 7.93
CA HIS A 174 -12.81 -3.38 9.34
C HIS A 174 -11.58 -2.82 10.06
N VAL A 175 -10.51 -2.47 9.34
CA VAL A 175 -9.20 -2.10 9.92
C VAL A 175 -9.17 -0.64 10.42
N ARG A 176 -10.22 -0.22 11.14
CA ARG A 176 -10.31 0.82 12.23
C ARG A 176 -11.43 0.45 13.22
N GLU A 177 -11.80 -0.82 13.28
CA GLU A 177 -11.39 -1.58 14.43
C GLU A 177 -9.90 -1.99 14.28
N SER A 178 -9.00 -1.00 14.34
CA SER A 178 -7.53 -1.17 14.30
C SER A 178 -6.65 0.04 14.66
N LEU A 179 -7.05 1.35 14.67
CA LEU A 179 -6.07 2.48 14.80
C LEU A 179 -6.19 3.58 15.92
N THR A 180 -7.28 4.34 16.15
CA THR A 180 -7.64 5.16 17.37
C THR A 180 -7.69 4.56 18.78
N MET A 181 -8.65 3.73 19.22
CA MET A 181 -8.98 3.56 20.67
C MET A 181 -7.92 3.05 21.69
N LEU A 182 -6.68 2.69 21.31
CA LEU A 182 -5.50 2.64 22.21
C LEU A 182 -4.51 3.80 21.99
N GLU A 183 -4.64 4.59 20.91
CA GLU A 183 -4.44 6.04 21.06
C GLU A 183 -5.38 6.61 22.14
N ASN A 184 -6.57 6.03 22.35
CA ASN A 184 -7.42 6.35 23.50
C ASN A 184 -7.00 5.61 24.80
N ILE A 185 -5.70 5.39 25.02
CA ILE A 185 -5.11 5.04 26.33
C ILE A 185 -3.94 5.98 26.67
N PRO A 186 -3.90 6.63 27.86
CA PRO A 186 -2.82 7.52 28.31
C PRO A 186 -1.42 6.89 28.59
N GLY A 187 -0.94 5.97 27.74
CA GLY A 187 0.39 5.36 27.81
C GLY A 187 1.25 5.56 26.55
N ASN A 188 0.66 6.10 25.47
CA ASN A 188 1.33 6.32 24.20
C ASN A 188 2.20 7.62 24.22
N ILE A 189 3.26 7.62 25.04
CA ILE A 189 4.26 8.69 25.08
C ILE A 189 5.43 8.28 24.17
N PRO A 190 5.82 9.07 23.16
CA PRO A 190 7.03 8.83 22.38
C PRO A 190 8.30 8.84 23.26
N GLY A 191 9.25 7.94 22.98
CA GLY A 191 10.51 7.92 23.70
C GLY A 191 11.42 9.12 23.38
N LYS A 192 11.96 9.75 24.44
CA LYS A 192 13.34 10.26 24.60
C LYS A 192 13.93 11.24 23.54
N LEU A 193 15.27 11.35 23.53
CA LEU A 193 16.11 11.75 22.39
C LEU A 193 17.16 10.66 22.10
N GLU A 194 17.45 10.35 20.82
CA GLU A 194 18.53 9.47 20.33
C GLU A 194 18.71 9.57 18.79
N ASN A 195 19.95 9.82 18.36
CA ASN A 195 20.23 10.49 17.09
C ASN A 195 21.00 9.59 16.08
N ASN A 196 20.55 8.34 15.91
CA ASN A 196 21.43 7.26 15.47
C ASN A 196 21.58 7.08 13.94
N VAL A 197 22.78 6.65 13.50
CA VAL A 197 23.20 6.49 12.09
C VAL A 197 23.94 5.13 11.89
N GLY A 198 23.67 4.16 12.74
CA GLY A 198 24.06 2.76 12.54
C GLY A 198 23.21 2.06 11.46
N PHE A 199 23.35 0.74 11.39
CA PHE A 199 22.20 -0.10 11.04
C PHE A 199 21.25 -0.13 12.26
N PRO A 200 19.95 -0.40 12.07
CA PRO A 200 18.98 -0.58 13.16
C PRO A 200 19.46 -1.57 14.22
N MET A 201 18.99 -1.42 15.44
CA MET A 201 19.34 -2.27 16.58
C MET A 201 18.89 -3.72 16.43
N TRP A 202 17.73 -4.00 15.82
CA TRP A 202 17.32 -5.37 15.51
C TRP A 202 18.11 -6.01 14.36
N VAL A 203 18.86 -5.25 13.55
CA VAL A 203 20.00 -5.80 12.81
C VAL A 203 21.06 -6.11 13.86
N SER A 204 21.12 -7.36 14.33
CA SER A 204 21.91 -7.72 15.53
C SER A 204 23.39 -7.35 15.41
N GLY A 205 24.12 -7.26 16.53
CA GLY A 205 25.57 -7.02 16.48
C GLY A 205 26.34 -8.01 15.60
N SER A 206 25.89 -9.26 15.55
CA SER A 206 26.37 -10.29 14.62
C SER A 206 25.97 -10.03 13.17
N ASP A 207 24.74 -9.59 12.89
CA ASP A 207 24.31 -9.26 11.53
C ASP A 207 25.00 -7.99 11.00
N ARG A 208 25.22 -6.97 11.86
CA ARG A 208 25.99 -5.76 11.50
C ARG A 208 27.42 -6.11 11.14
N LYS A 209 28.08 -6.92 11.98
CA LYS A 209 29.43 -7.44 11.68
C LYS A 209 29.42 -8.25 10.39
N PHE A 210 28.49 -9.18 10.23
CA PHE A 210 28.33 -9.98 9.02
C PHE A 210 28.11 -9.13 7.75
N LEU A 211 27.31 -8.06 7.83
CA LEU A 211 27.12 -7.14 6.70
C LEU A 211 28.43 -6.43 6.35
N GLN A 212 29.21 -6.02 7.35
CA GLN A 212 30.43 -5.23 7.18
C GLN A 212 31.67 -6.06 6.77
N ASP A 213 31.78 -7.31 7.22
CA ASP A 213 32.92 -8.20 6.95
C ASP A 213 33.06 -8.58 5.44
N PRO A 214 34.25 -8.98 4.95
CA PRO A 214 34.42 -9.50 3.58
C PRO A 214 33.95 -10.97 3.43
N VAL A 215 34.03 -11.50 2.20
CA VAL A 215 33.33 -12.74 1.80
C VAL A 215 34.09 -14.03 2.12
N GLY A 216 35.43 -14.03 2.14
CA GLY A 216 36.23 -15.24 2.35
C GLY A 216 36.27 -15.72 3.81
N GLU A 217 35.86 -14.85 4.73
CA GLU A 217 35.91 -15.00 6.18
C GLU A 217 34.60 -15.55 6.78
N THR A 218 33.62 -15.86 5.93
CA THR A 218 32.24 -16.21 6.30
C THR A 218 31.95 -17.72 6.27
N THR A 219 31.12 -18.21 7.20
CA THR A 219 30.58 -19.58 7.16
C THR A 219 29.25 -19.64 6.42
N PHE A 220 29.09 -20.55 5.45
CA PHE A 220 27.86 -20.70 4.65
C PHE A 220 27.09 -21.97 5.01
N ASN A 221 25.75 -21.94 4.99
CA ASN A 221 24.89 -23.11 5.25
C ASN A 221 24.58 -23.87 3.97
N LEU A 222 24.27 -23.18 2.87
CA LEU A 222 24.41 -23.74 1.52
C LEU A 222 25.17 -22.74 0.63
N VAL A 223 25.44 -23.19 -0.59
CA VAL A 223 26.13 -22.44 -1.63
C VAL A 223 25.42 -22.68 -2.96
N VAL A 224 25.21 -21.64 -3.76
CA VAL A 224 24.69 -21.74 -5.13
C VAL A 224 25.75 -21.36 -6.13
N ALA A 225 25.87 -22.18 -7.18
CA ALA A 225 26.75 -21.91 -8.29
C ALA A 225 26.21 -22.56 -9.58
N GLN A 226 25.94 -21.76 -10.62
CA GLN A 226 25.43 -22.22 -11.92
C GLN A 226 26.32 -23.33 -12.56
N ASN A 227 27.62 -23.33 -12.23
CA ASN A 227 28.59 -24.33 -12.71
C ASN A 227 28.59 -25.66 -11.92
N GLY A 228 27.65 -25.88 -11.00
CA GLY A 228 27.55 -27.11 -10.22
C GLY A 228 28.58 -27.25 -9.09
N THR A 229 29.34 -26.20 -8.75
CA THR A 229 30.32 -26.21 -7.64
C THR A 229 29.74 -25.77 -6.29
N GLY A 230 28.41 -25.72 -6.18
CA GLY A 230 27.66 -25.43 -4.96
C GLY A 230 26.75 -26.60 -4.59
N ASN A 231 25.96 -26.43 -3.52
CA ASN A 231 24.90 -27.36 -3.14
C ASN A 231 23.74 -27.36 -4.16
N PHE A 232 23.46 -26.21 -4.78
CA PHE A 232 22.43 -26.05 -5.80
C PHE A 232 22.96 -25.24 -7.00
N THR A 233 22.34 -25.42 -8.17
CA THR A 233 22.65 -24.67 -9.40
C THR A 233 21.69 -23.53 -9.62
N THR A 234 20.38 -23.79 -9.45
CA THR A 234 19.40 -22.72 -9.45
C THR A 234 19.41 -22.03 -8.11
N ILE A 235 19.10 -20.76 -8.19
CA ILE A 235 19.06 -19.90 -7.04
C ILE A 235 17.81 -20.21 -6.19
N GLY A 236 16.81 -20.97 -6.68
CA GLY A 236 15.57 -21.25 -5.92
C GLY A 236 15.32 -22.65 -5.40
N ASP A 237 16.07 -23.65 -5.84
CA ASP A 237 15.97 -24.96 -5.20
C ASP A 237 16.30 -24.89 -3.69
N ALA A 238 17.10 -23.90 -3.28
CA ALA A 238 17.70 -23.91 -1.97
C ALA A 238 16.85 -23.36 -0.79
N VAL A 239 15.55 -23.03 -0.94
CA VAL A 239 14.56 -23.13 0.20
C VAL A 239 13.47 -24.20 -0.02
N LEU A 240 13.52 -24.99 -1.11
CA LEU A 240 13.06 -26.38 -1.00
C LEU A 240 13.96 -27.11 0.01
N ALA A 241 15.21 -26.63 0.14
CA ALA A 241 16.18 -27.05 1.13
C ALA A 241 16.08 -26.32 2.49
N ALA A 242 16.13 -24.99 2.55
CA ALA A 242 16.20 -24.29 3.84
C ALA A 242 14.98 -24.54 4.79
N PRO A 243 15.24 -24.65 6.09
CA PRO A 243 14.40 -25.35 7.06
C PRO A 243 13.29 -24.50 7.71
N ASN A 244 12.28 -25.17 8.28
CA ASN A 244 11.18 -24.57 9.05
C ASN A 244 11.63 -24.08 10.45
N SER A 245 11.01 -24.50 11.55
CA SER A 245 11.45 -24.07 12.90
C SER A 245 12.74 -24.80 13.30
N SER A 246 13.81 -24.08 13.68
CA SER A 246 14.98 -24.67 14.36
C SER A 246 15.91 -23.66 15.07
N GLU A 247 15.44 -22.44 15.35
CA GLU A 247 16.09 -21.44 16.23
C GLU A 247 17.56 -21.04 15.90
N THR A 248 18.06 -21.28 14.69
CA THR A 248 19.51 -21.21 14.36
C THR A 248 19.82 -20.60 12.99
N ARG A 249 20.77 -19.65 12.91
CA ARG A 249 21.10 -18.90 11.67
C ARG A 249 21.53 -19.81 10.49
N PHE A 250 21.17 -19.38 9.26
CA PHE A 250 21.30 -20.16 8.02
C PHE A 250 21.87 -19.31 6.88
N VAL A 251 23.18 -19.15 6.77
CA VAL A 251 23.80 -18.30 5.75
C VAL A 251 23.66 -18.90 4.36
N ILE A 252 23.27 -18.07 3.42
CA ILE A 252 22.98 -18.38 2.03
C ILE A 252 24.05 -17.70 1.18
N TYR A 253 24.72 -18.40 0.27
CA TYR A 253 25.81 -17.84 -0.52
C TYR A 253 25.72 -18.17 -2.00
N ILE A 254 25.45 -17.13 -2.79
CA ILE A 254 25.46 -17.22 -4.24
C ILE A 254 26.84 -16.80 -4.75
N LYS A 255 27.50 -17.70 -5.49
CA LYS A 255 28.68 -17.34 -6.27
C LYS A 255 28.32 -16.47 -7.46
N TYR A 256 29.27 -15.69 -7.96
CA TYR A 256 29.14 -14.86 -9.16
C TYR A 256 28.48 -15.63 -10.32
N GLY A 257 27.66 -14.92 -11.08
CA GLY A 257 26.81 -15.51 -12.10
C GLY A 257 25.65 -14.60 -12.48
N VAL A 258 25.06 -14.89 -13.63
CA VAL A 258 23.87 -14.20 -14.13
C VAL A 258 22.70 -15.14 -13.97
N TYR A 259 22.00 -14.98 -12.86
CA TYR A 259 20.99 -15.91 -12.42
C TYR A 259 19.62 -15.56 -12.94
N VAL A 260 19.10 -16.61 -13.55
CA VAL A 260 17.98 -16.62 -14.48
C VAL A 260 17.18 -17.93 -14.22
N GLU A 261 17.37 -18.53 -13.04
CA GLU A 261 16.98 -19.88 -12.58
C GLU A 261 16.71 -19.83 -11.06
N ASN A 262 15.56 -20.30 -10.53
CA ASN A 262 14.81 -19.33 -9.72
C ASN A 262 13.82 -19.72 -8.61
N ILE A 263 13.29 -18.67 -7.92
CA ILE A 263 13.30 -18.42 -6.46
C ILE A 263 12.00 -18.01 -5.74
N GLU A 264 11.78 -18.37 -4.47
CA GLU A 264 10.76 -17.82 -3.54
C GLU A 264 11.08 -18.16 -2.06
N ILE A 265 10.80 -17.29 -1.08
CA ILE A 265 10.58 -17.67 0.32
C ILE A 265 9.18 -17.23 0.76
N PRO A 266 8.37 -18.20 1.19
CA PRO A 266 7.17 -17.91 1.95
C PRO A 266 7.54 -17.67 3.44
N ARG A 267 6.68 -17.93 4.43
CA ARG A 267 6.78 -17.38 5.82
C ARG A 267 7.28 -18.41 6.82
N GLU A 268 6.98 -19.64 6.50
CA GLU A 268 6.94 -20.77 7.40
C GLU A 268 8.30 -21.29 7.94
N LYS A 269 9.10 -20.53 8.75
CA LYS A 269 10.49 -20.91 9.17
C LYS A 269 11.05 -20.12 10.44
N THR A 270 12.17 -20.48 11.17
CA THR A 270 12.93 -19.59 12.18
C THR A 270 14.51 -19.51 12.27
N MET A 271 15.16 -18.30 12.15
CA MET A 271 16.57 -17.85 11.74
C MET A 271 17.35 -18.20 10.36
N ILE A 272 17.65 -17.28 9.39
CA ILE A 272 18.62 -17.41 8.18
C ILE A 272 19.63 -16.20 8.07
N ILE A 273 20.67 -16.22 7.19
CA ILE A 273 21.68 -15.16 6.80
C ILE A 273 22.02 -15.08 5.23
N PHE A 274 22.57 -13.99 4.61
CA PHE A 274 22.71 -13.74 3.12
C PHE A 274 24.08 -13.18 2.62
N VAL A 275 24.74 -13.81 1.63
CA VAL A 275 25.88 -13.26 0.83
C VAL A 275 25.72 -13.46 -0.70
N GLY A 276 26.19 -12.50 -1.50
CA GLY A 276 26.60 -12.69 -2.90
C GLY A 276 28.06 -12.23 -3.15
N ASP A 277 28.66 -12.59 -4.29
CA ASP A 277 30.06 -12.22 -4.66
C ASP A 277 30.28 -10.74 -5.04
N GLY A 278 29.28 -9.87 -4.90
CA GLY A 278 29.39 -8.43 -5.16
C GLY A 278 28.40 -7.89 -6.19
N ILE A 279 28.14 -6.59 -6.08
CA ILE A 279 27.48 -5.76 -7.09
C ILE A 279 28.11 -6.00 -8.47
N GLY A 280 27.26 -6.12 -9.50
CA GLY A 280 27.62 -6.44 -10.89
C GLY A 280 28.18 -7.84 -11.13
N ARG A 281 28.53 -8.61 -10.08
CA ARG A 281 29.17 -9.94 -10.18
C ARG A 281 28.21 -11.07 -9.94
N THR A 282 27.43 -10.97 -8.86
CA THR A 282 26.27 -11.83 -8.66
C THR A 282 25.08 -11.02 -9.11
N VAL A 283 24.44 -11.46 -10.19
CA VAL A 283 23.38 -10.70 -10.83
C VAL A 283 22.19 -11.60 -11.05
N ILE A 284 21.15 -11.54 -10.23
CA ILE A 284 19.84 -12.02 -10.71
C ILE A 284 19.34 -11.00 -11.74
N LYS A 285 19.78 -11.19 -12.97
CA LYS A 285 19.49 -10.37 -14.15
C LYS A 285 18.12 -10.74 -14.69
N ALA A 286 17.15 -10.88 -13.80
CA ALA A 286 15.92 -11.61 -14.02
C ALA A 286 14.80 -10.72 -14.59
N ASN A 287 13.75 -11.31 -15.21
CA ASN A 287 13.03 -10.58 -16.26
C ASN A 287 11.55 -10.90 -16.59
N ARG A 288 10.76 -11.59 -15.76
CA ARG A 288 9.34 -11.98 -16.03
C ARG A 288 8.38 -10.99 -16.76
N SER A 289 8.46 -9.65 -16.64
CA SER A 289 7.60 -8.58 -17.27
C SER A 289 6.09 -8.24 -16.64
N SER A 290 4.68 -6.35 -16.45
CA SER A 290 3.37 -5.78 -15.97
C SER A 290 3.07 -4.51 -16.77
N VAL A 291 2.67 -4.71 -18.02
CA VAL A 291 2.18 -3.67 -18.96
C VAL A 291 1.13 -4.22 -19.94
N ASP A 292 0.87 -5.51 -19.85
CA ASP A 292 1.29 -6.57 -20.77
C ASP A 292 0.68 -7.92 -20.41
N GLY A 293 0.56 -8.21 -19.13
CA GLY A 293 0.70 -9.57 -18.62
C GLY A 293 0.28 -9.75 -17.18
N TRP A 294 1.06 -10.52 -16.43
CA TRP A 294 1.01 -10.52 -14.97
C TRP A 294 1.33 -9.11 -14.37
N THR A 295 1.44 -8.96 -13.06
CA THR A 295 1.46 -7.67 -12.33
C THR A 295 2.09 -7.61 -10.93
N ALA A 296 1.92 -6.49 -10.23
CA ALA A 296 2.39 -6.23 -8.88
C ALA A 296 2.27 -7.33 -7.80
N PHE A 297 1.42 -8.36 -7.87
CA PHE A 297 1.52 -9.52 -6.99
C PHE A 297 1.91 -10.80 -7.69
N ASP A 298 1.31 -11.08 -8.82
CA ASP A 298 1.86 -11.79 -9.97
C ASP A 298 3.45 -11.74 -10.18
N SER A 299 4.02 -11.74 -11.41
CA SER A 299 5.30 -11.07 -11.76
C SER A 299 6.66 -11.25 -10.95
N ALA A 300 7.38 -12.40 -10.69
CA ALA A 300 8.14 -12.41 -9.40
C ALA A 300 9.49 -13.10 -8.92
N THR A 301 10.67 -13.08 -9.58
CA THR A 301 11.95 -13.81 -9.15
C THR A 301 12.46 -13.77 -7.67
N VAL A 302 12.02 -14.60 -6.71
CA VAL A 302 11.91 -14.41 -5.24
C VAL A 302 10.71 -13.56 -4.85
N GLY A 303 9.80 -14.17 -4.10
CA GLY A 303 9.31 -13.51 -2.90
C GLY A 303 10.08 -13.94 -1.67
N VAL A 304 9.74 -13.37 -0.54
CA VAL A 304 10.35 -13.53 0.78
C VAL A 304 9.20 -13.22 1.80
N ARG A 305 8.95 -13.86 2.98
CA ARG A 305 7.65 -13.70 3.75
C ARG A 305 7.65 -13.88 5.31
N GLY A 306 8.75 -14.12 6.02
CA GLY A 306 8.77 -14.00 7.50
C GLY A 306 9.94 -13.21 8.15
N SER A 307 9.90 -12.92 9.45
CA SER A 307 10.85 -11.97 10.04
C SER A 307 12.31 -12.41 10.16
N GLY A 308 13.26 -11.47 10.09
CA GLY A 308 14.63 -11.62 10.60
C GLY A 308 15.73 -12.06 9.62
N PHE A 309 15.44 -12.24 8.33
CA PHE A 309 16.46 -12.24 7.22
C PHE A 309 16.87 -10.67 6.95
N ILE A 310 17.78 -10.21 6.04
CA ILE A 310 18.52 -8.94 5.74
C ILE A 310 19.16 -9.05 4.28
N ALA A 311 20.22 -8.37 3.77
CA ALA A 311 20.78 -8.59 2.41
C ALA A 311 22.16 -7.98 2.11
N LYS A 312 22.94 -8.59 1.20
CA LYS A 312 24.36 -8.24 0.96
C LYS A 312 24.96 -8.59 -0.42
N ASP A 313 25.63 -7.63 -1.06
CA ASP A 313 26.60 -7.84 -2.16
C ASP A 313 26.02 -8.55 -3.41
N ILE A 314 24.86 -8.09 -3.89
CA ILE A 314 24.18 -8.65 -5.08
C ILE A 314 23.55 -7.58 -5.96
N SER A 315 23.32 -7.93 -7.24
CA SER A 315 22.96 -6.98 -8.28
C SER A 315 21.90 -7.42 -9.25
N PHE A 316 21.48 -6.44 -10.05
CA PHE A 316 20.37 -6.49 -11.00
C PHE A 316 20.71 -5.53 -12.16
N VAL A 317 21.91 -5.70 -12.74
CA VAL A 317 22.64 -4.77 -13.62
C VAL A 317 22.54 -5.20 -15.09
N ASN A 318 22.33 -4.26 -16.01
CA ASN A 318 21.83 -4.57 -17.36
C ASN A 318 22.43 -3.73 -18.52
N ASP A 319 21.63 -3.60 -19.58
CA ASP A 319 21.97 -3.27 -20.97
C ASP A 319 20.68 -2.78 -21.69
N ALA A 320 20.05 -3.62 -22.53
CA ALA A 320 18.72 -3.56 -23.17
C ALA A 320 18.21 -2.27 -23.87
N GLY A 321 18.80 -1.10 -23.65
CA GLY A 321 18.51 0.17 -24.33
C GLY A 321 17.29 0.96 -23.80
N PRO A 322 17.35 2.31 -23.77
CA PRO A 322 16.24 3.24 -23.48
C PRO A 322 14.97 3.11 -24.36
N THR A 323 14.15 2.07 -24.10
CA THR A 323 12.83 1.76 -24.71
C THR A 323 11.85 0.99 -23.75
N LYS A 324 11.54 1.53 -22.56
CA LYS A 324 11.25 0.73 -21.33
C LYS A 324 9.98 1.20 -20.52
N HIS A 325 9.61 0.83 -19.27
CA HIS A 325 8.21 0.83 -18.69
C HIS A 325 8.08 -0.06 -17.43
N GLN A 326 6.96 -0.73 -17.07
CA GLN A 326 6.52 -1.00 -15.65
C GLN A 326 6.57 -2.46 -15.15
N ALA A 327 6.84 -2.69 -13.84
CA ALA A 327 7.07 -4.04 -13.25
C ALA A 327 7.25 -4.21 -11.71
N VAL A 328 8.00 -5.22 -11.13
CA VAL A 328 7.91 -5.64 -9.67
C VAL A 328 9.10 -6.26 -8.81
N ALA A 329 10.38 -6.39 -9.19
CA ALA A 329 11.53 -7.11 -8.53
C ALA A 329 11.87 -7.43 -7.01
N LEU A 330 10.98 -7.64 -6.02
CA LEU A 330 11.11 -8.44 -4.73
C LEU A 330 9.81 -8.34 -3.93
N ARG A 331 9.36 -9.48 -3.41
CA ARG A 331 8.51 -9.55 -2.21
C ARG A 331 9.38 -9.97 -1.07
N SER A 332 8.99 -9.51 0.10
CA SER A 332 9.67 -9.71 1.36
C SER A 332 8.69 -9.60 2.53
N SER A 333 7.45 -10.13 2.44
CA SER A 333 6.26 -10.03 3.34
C SER A 333 6.44 -10.52 4.79
N SER A 334 7.45 -9.98 5.46
CA SER A 334 8.43 -10.62 6.32
C SER A 334 8.98 -9.47 7.19
N ASP A 335 9.13 -9.51 8.52
CA ASP A 335 9.61 -8.33 9.30
C ASP A 335 11.12 -8.15 9.55
N LEU A 336 11.61 -6.92 9.76
CA LEU A 336 12.97 -6.61 10.22
C LEU A 336 14.08 -6.86 9.18
N SER A 337 13.89 -6.44 7.92
CA SER A 337 14.93 -6.59 6.87
C SER A 337 15.90 -5.42 6.83
N ALA A 338 17.14 -5.66 6.40
CA ALA A 338 18.04 -4.61 5.94
C ALA A 338 18.67 -5.00 4.60
N PHE A 339 19.03 -4.08 3.70
CA PHE A 339 19.87 -4.43 2.55
C PHE A 339 21.11 -3.56 2.47
N TYR A 340 22.22 -4.19 2.13
CA TYR A 340 23.56 -3.62 2.16
C TYR A 340 24.29 -3.91 0.85
N ARG A 341 24.92 -2.91 0.24
CA ARG A 341 25.70 -3.08 -1.01
C ARG A 341 24.95 -3.89 -2.07
N CYS A 342 23.71 -3.49 -2.37
CA CYS A 342 22.91 -4.05 -3.45
C CYS A 342 22.78 -3.03 -4.60
N SER A 343 22.78 -3.45 -5.88
CA SER A 343 22.83 -2.48 -7.00
C SER A 343 22.15 -2.84 -8.33
N PHE A 344 21.51 -1.84 -8.97
CA PHE A 344 20.21 -2.01 -9.63
C PHE A 344 20.05 -1.45 -11.07
N GLU A 345 21.11 -1.26 -11.86
CA GLU A 345 21.08 -0.72 -13.26
C GLU A 345 19.97 -1.33 -14.16
N SER A 346 18.79 -0.70 -14.24
CA SER A 346 17.58 -1.36 -14.80
C SER A 346 16.39 -0.44 -15.17
N TYR A 347 15.11 -0.87 -15.03
CA TYR A 347 13.96 -0.38 -15.84
C TYR A 347 12.59 -0.18 -15.08
N GLN A 348 11.59 0.65 -15.50
CA GLN A 348 10.64 1.40 -14.60
C GLN A 348 9.89 0.72 -13.47
N ASP A 349 10.11 1.26 -12.29
CA ASP A 349 9.88 0.54 -11.07
C ASP A 349 10.78 -0.70 -11.13
N THR A 350 11.94 -0.66 -10.46
CA THR A 350 13.08 -1.52 -10.09
C THR A 350 13.29 -1.78 -8.56
N ILE A 351 12.52 -1.29 -7.54
CA ILE A 351 12.50 -1.65 -6.06
C ILE A 351 11.16 -1.38 -5.22
N TYR A 352 10.59 -2.28 -4.39
CA TYR A 352 9.28 -2.05 -3.69
C TYR A 352 8.92 -3.01 -2.53
N ALA A 353 8.33 -2.53 -1.42
CA ALA A 353 8.30 -3.28 -0.15
C ALA A 353 7.02 -3.42 0.78
N HIS A 354 5.77 -2.98 0.53
CA HIS A 354 4.47 -3.16 1.31
C HIS A 354 4.13 -3.34 2.87
N SER A 355 4.91 -3.71 3.93
CA SER A 355 4.55 -3.98 5.41
C SER A 355 5.19 -3.25 6.66
N HIS A 356 5.50 -3.97 7.77
CA HIS A 356 5.94 -3.58 9.14
C HIS A 356 7.29 -2.78 9.45
N LYS A 357 8.46 -3.27 9.96
CA LYS A 357 9.72 -2.53 10.39
C LYS A 357 11.10 -2.97 9.76
N GLN A 358 12.13 -2.10 9.48
CA GLN A 358 13.13 -2.36 8.36
C GLN A 358 14.35 -1.38 8.06
N PHE A 359 15.20 -1.55 6.99
CA PHE A 359 16.37 -0.66 6.61
C PHE A 359 17.14 -0.77 5.23
N TYR A 360 17.81 0.30 4.75
CA TYR A 360 18.72 0.34 3.55
C TYR A 360 20.03 1.07 3.70
N ARG A 361 21.10 0.48 3.17
CA ARG A 361 22.43 1.08 3.25
C ARG A 361 23.39 0.76 2.10
N GLU A 362 24.15 1.77 1.67
CA GLU A 362 25.23 1.67 0.67
C GLU A 362 24.83 0.94 -0.63
N CYS A 363 23.59 1.14 -1.08
CA CYS A 363 23.03 0.57 -2.29
C CYS A 363 23.09 1.56 -3.46
N ASP A 364 23.44 1.08 -4.65
CA ASP A 364 23.66 1.91 -5.85
C ASP A 364 22.57 1.63 -6.90
N ILE A 365 21.76 2.63 -7.16
CA ILE A 365 20.30 2.52 -7.37
C ILE A 365 19.89 3.32 -8.60
N TYR A 366 19.04 2.81 -9.51
CA TYR A 366 19.05 3.33 -10.89
C TYR A 366 17.66 3.56 -11.47
N GLY A 367 17.20 4.83 -11.49
CA GLY A 367 15.86 5.24 -11.92
C GLY A 367 15.73 6.40 -12.91
N THR A 368 14.55 6.58 -13.46
CA THR A 368 14.12 7.38 -14.64
C THR A 368 12.60 7.42 -14.84
N VAL A 369 11.87 6.70 -13.98
CA VAL A 369 10.61 6.93 -13.27
C VAL A 369 11.07 7.22 -11.83
N ASP A 370 10.17 7.56 -10.93
CA ASP A 370 10.00 7.10 -9.54
C ASP A 370 11.08 6.15 -8.90
N ILE A 371 11.48 6.21 -7.60
CA ILE A 371 12.37 5.33 -6.75
C ILE A 371 11.73 4.96 -5.33
N ILE A 372 10.41 4.78 -5.11
CA ILE A 372 9.74 3.94 -4.05
C ILE A 372 8.32 3.66 -4.47
N PHE A 373 7.87 2.40 -4.53
CA PHE A 373 6.47 2.01 -4.28
C PHE A 373 6.35 1.51 -2.84
N GLY A 374 5.40 2.00 -1.99
CA GLY A 374 4.99 1.51 -0.67
C GLY A 374 4.64 2.60 0.42
N ASP A 375 4.80 2.36 1.75
CA ASP A 375 4.60 3.26 2.94
C ASP A 375 5.22 2.91 4.37
N ALA A 376 6.47 2.48 4.71
CA ALA A 376 6.92 2.04 6.11
C ALA A 376 8.20 2.49 6.92
N SER A 377 8.26 2.05 8.20
CA SER A 377 9.35 2.13 9.20
C SER A 377 10.73 1.66 8.71
N VAL A 378 11.49 2.48 8.02
CA VAL A 378 12.79 2.12 7.44
C VAL A 378 13.76 3.29 7.54
N VAL A 379 14.92 3.19 6.93
CA VAL A 379 15.63 4.37 6.40
C VAL A 379 16.34 4.03 5.10
N PHE A 380 16.52 5.01 4.21
CA PHE A 380 17.57 4.97 3.17
C PHE A 380 18.80 5.71 3.65
N GLN A 381 19.97 5.04 3.69
CA GLN A 381 21.17 5.64 4.26
C GLN A 381 22.40 5.44 3.37
N ASN A 382 23.14 6.50 3.06
CA ASN A 382 24.42 6.41 2.34
C ASN A 382 24.32 5.76 0.95
N CYS A 383 23.19 5.91 0.28
CA CYS A 383 22.94 5.22 -0.99
C CYS A 383 23.10 6.16 -2.17
N SER A 384 23.31 5.57 -3.34
CA SER A 384 23.69 6.31 -4.53
C SER A 384 22.59 6.15 -5.55
N LEU A 385 21.66 7.11 -5.54
CA LEU A 385 20.44 7.06 -6.30
C LEU A 385 20.64 7.83 -7.60
N TYR A 386 20.71 7.05 -8.68
CA TYR A 386 21.06 7.45 -10.02
C TYR A 386 19.87 7.63 -10.92
N ALA A 387 20.09 8.49 -11.88
CA ALA A 387 19.15 8.90 -12.86
C ALA A 387 19.58 8.35 -14.24
N ARG A 388 19.08 7.21 -14.73
CA ARG A 388 19.39 6.75 -16.12
C ARG A 388 18.79 7.69 -17.20
N ARG A 389 18.68 7.37 -18.49
CA ARG A 389 18.37 8.35 -19.56
C ARG A 389 16.90 8.50 -19.99
N PRO A 390 16.05 9.36 -19.40
CA PRO A 390 14.70 9.52 -19.94
C PRO A 390 14.56 9.90 -21.39
N ASN A 391 13.64 9.22 -22.05
CA ASN A 391 13.09 9.60 -23.33
C ASN A 391 11.97 10.65 -23.08
N PRO A 392 11.68 11.52 -24.06
CA PRO A 392 11.24 12.89 -23.85
C PRO A 392 10.11 13.07 -22.87
N LYS A 393 10.20 14.04 -21.95
CA LYS A 393 9.02 14.77 -21.42
C LYS A 393 8.05 14.02 -20.49
N GLN A 394 8.49 13.65 -19.27
CA GLN A 394 7.65 13.08 -18.19
C GLN A 394 8.17 13.47 -16.77
N ALA A 395 7.38 13.54 -15.67
CA ALA A 395 7.58 14.39 -14.43
C ALA A 395 8.04 13.71 -13.11
N ILE A 396 9.02 14.30 -12.39
CA ILE A 396 10.19 13.55 -11.89
C ILE A 396 10.68 13.71 -10.43
N THR A 397 11.17 12.64 -9.75
CA THR A 397 10.65 12.26 -8.41
C THR A 397 11.45 11.88 -7.09
N PHE A 398 12.79 11.66 -6.80
CA PHE A 398 13.47 11.26 -5.45
C PHE A 398 12.91 11.52 -3.97
N THR A 399 11.59 11.47 -3.58
CA THR A 399 10.90 10.91 -2.32
C THR A 399 9.82 11.65 -1.41
N ALA A 400 8.49 11.32 -1.32
CA ALA A 400 7.66 11.14 -0.05
C ALA A 400 6.06 11.10 -0.04
N GLN A 401 5.38 11.02 1.16
CA GLN A 401 4.04 10.34 1.43
C GLN A 401 2.74 11.00 2.02
N GLY A 402 2.60 11.66 3.17
CA GLY A 402 1.24 12.09 3.63
C GLY A 402 0.23 10.99 4.12
N ARG A 403 -1.04 11.35 4.44
CA ARG A 403 -2.08 10.59 5.21
C ARG A 403 -3.46 10.35 4.55
N GLU A 404 -4.28 9.40 5.02
CA GLU A 404 -5.77 9.46 4.89
C GLU A 404 -6.51 9.91 6.17
N ASP A 405 -5.98 9.51 7.33
CA ASP A 405 -6.52 9.31 8.69
C ASP A 405 -6.16 10.45 9.70
N SER A 406 -6.12 10.14 11.00
CA SER A 406 -5.35 10.82 12.05
C SER A 406 -4.17 9.99 12.65
N ARG A 407 -3.88 8.74 12.21
CA ARG A 407 -3.44 7.66 13.14
C ARG A 407 -2.46 6.55 12.67
N LEU A 408 -1.96 6.48 11.42
CA LEU A 408 -0.85 5.57 10.99
C LEU A 408 0.55 6.28 11.03
N PRO A 409 0.98 6.93 12.12
CA PRO A 409 1.57 8.29 12.17
C PRO A 409 3.13 8.33 12.20
N THR A 410 3.78 8.77 11.11
CA THR A 410 5.06 8.16 10.61
C THR A 410 5.87 8.97 9.53
N GLY A 411 6.54 8.45 8.46
CA GLY A 411 7.31 9.26 7.44
C GLY A 411 8.09 8.59 6.25
N ILE A 412 8.62 9.35 5.24
CA ILE A 412 9.46 8.88 4.06
C ILE A 412 10.56 9.89 3.53
N SER A 413 11.88 9.56 3.53
CA SER A 413 13.17 10.30 3.34
C SER A 413 14.32 9.45 2.75
N ILE A 414 15.08 10.04 1.82
CA ILE A 414 16.44 9.62 1.42
C ILE A 414 17.47 10.31 2.35
N ILE A 415 18.17 9.56 3.22
CA ILE A 415 19.14 10.10 4.21
C ILE A 415 20.61 9.92 3.75
N HIS A 416 21.45 10.95 3.92
CA HIS A 416 22.91 10.91 3.66
C HIS A 416 23.30 10.33 2.29
N SER A 417 22.42 10.46 1.31
CA SER A 417 22.48 9.73 0.06
C SER A 417 22.72 10.69 -1.10
N ARG A 418 23.08 10.15 -2.27
CA ARG A 418 23.42 10.92 -3.45
C ARG A 418 22.33 10.79 -4.49
N ILE A 419 22.01 11.89 -5.15
CA ILE A 419 20.81 12.02 -5.94
C ILE A 419 21.24 12.60 -7.30
N LEU A 420 21.64 11.69 -8.19
CA LEU A 420 22.67 11.89 -9.21
C LEU A 420 22.18 11.58 -10.62
N ALA A 421 22.84 12.17 -11.62
CA ALA A 421 22.80 11.66 -12.97
C ALA A 421 23.51 10.30 -13.16
N ALA A 422 22.90 9.32 -13.86
CA ALA A 422 23.60 8.15 -14.39
C ALA A 422 24.25 8.46 -15.76
N GLN A 423 25.03 7.51 -16.26
CA GLN A 423 25.94 7.73 -17.38
C GLN A 423 25.24 8.01 -18.72
N ASP A 424 24.13 7.33 -18.99
CA ASP A 424 23.36 7.46 -20.22
C ASP A 424 22.57 8.78 -20.26
N LEU A 425 22.08 9.26 -19.13
CA LEU A 425 21.49 10.59 -18.93
C LEU A 425 22.50 11.70 -19.13
N SER A 426 23.66 11.60 -18.45
CA SER A 426 24.52 12.74 -18.15
C SER A 426 24.83 13.65 -19.35
N PRO A 427 25.13 13.12 -20.57
CA PRO A 427 25.42 13.93 -21.75
C PRO A 427 24.25 14.77 -22.27
N VAL A 428 23.03 14.42 -21.88
CA VAL A 428 21.81 15.11 -22.30
C VAL A 428 21.06 15.67 -21.10
N LYS A 429 21.66 15.70 -19.89
CA LYS A 429 20.99 16.27 -18.73
C LYS A 429 20.64 17.75 -18.93
N ALA A 430 21.60 18.60 -19.33
CA ALA A 430 21.41 20.05 -19.60
C ALA A 430 20.51 20.29 -20.83
N SER A 431 19.22 19.99 -20.68
CA SER A 431 18.22 19.96 -21.73
C SER A 431 16.78 19.64 -21.29
N PHE A 432 16.45 19.21 -20.05
CA PHE A 432 15.07 18.73 -19.81
C PHE A 432 14.46 18.92 -18.37
N LYS A 433 13.32 19.64 -18.31
CA LYS A 433 12.80 20.56 -17.25
C LYS A 433 12.17 19.99 -15.93
N ALA A 434 12.96 19.34 -15.06
CA ALA A 434 12.69 18.64 -13.79
C ALA A 434 12.11 19.37 -12.57
N TYR A 435 11.95 18.59 -11.47
CA TYR A 435 11.58 19.00 -10.09
C TYR A 435 11.97 18.02 -8.96
N LEU A 436 11.71 18.41 -7.70
CA LEU A 436 12.10 17.76 -6.43
C LEU A 436 11.19 17.95 -5.14
N GLY A 437 9.82 17.88 -5.08
CA GLY A 437 9.13 17.47 -3.79
C GLY A 437 7.64 17.54 -3.44
N ARG A 438 6.88 16.44 -3.44
CA ARG A 438 5.40 16.36 -3.28
C ARG A 438 5.11 15.27 -2.16
N PRO A 439 3.95 15.12 -1.48
CA PRO A 439 3.66 13.91 -0.64
C PRO A 439 2.27 13.21 -0.82
N TRP A 440 2.16 11.84 -1.03
CA TRP A 440 0.91 11.01 -1.29
C TRP A 440 -0.31 11.81 -0.78
N GLN A 441 -0.66 11.89 0.51
CA GLN A 441 -2.05 12.28 0.89
C GLN A 441 -2.33 13.18 2.13
N LEU A 442 -3.61 13.59 2.31
CA LEU A 442 -4.26 14.37 3.41
C LEU A 442 -3.35 14.99 4.51
N TYR A 443 -3.54 14.73 5.80
CA TYR A 443 -2.67 15.21 6.91
C TYR A 443 -1.18 14.90 6.64
N SER A 444 -0.24 15.69 7.18
CA SER A 444 1.12 15.83 6.60
C SER A 444 2.09 16.69 7.52
N ARG A 445 3.37 16.31 7.84
CA ARG A 445 4.46 17.00 8.65
C ARG A 445 5.91 16.40 8.50
N THR A 446 7.13 16.97 8.36
CA THR A 446 8.35 16.07 8.31
C THR A 446 9.77 16.65 8.21
N VAL A 447 10.79 15.75 7.98
CA VAL A 447 12.16 15.98 7.43
C VAL A 447 12.81 14.90 6.52
N ILE A 448 13.31 15.26 5.31
CA ILE A 448 14.31 14.54 4.47
C ILE A 448 15.72 15.08 4.69
N ILE A 449 16.75 14.22 4.74
CA ILE A 449 17.92 14.51 5.57
C ILE A 449 19.26 14.41 4.84
N LYS A 450 19.95 15.56 4.72
CA LYS A 450 21.41 15.63 4.52
C LYS A 450 21.94 14.88 3.28
N SER A 451 21.19 14.93 2.18
CA SER A 451 21.53 14.24 0.93
C SER A 451 22.10 15.20 -0.13
N PHE A 452 23.01 14.70 -0.98
CA PHE A 452 23.62 15.44 -2.09
C PHE A 452 22.76 15.35 -3.36
N ILE A 453 22.55 16.46 -4.05
CA ILE A 453 21.71 16.51 -5.27
C ILE A 453 22.42 17.25 -6.41
N ASP A 454 22.40 16.63 -7.60
CA ASP A 454 23.04 17.07 -8.86
C ASP A 454 22.50 18.41 -9.43
N ASP A 455 23.13 18.94 -10.48
CA ASP A 455 23.35 20.39 -10.66
C ASP A 455 22.42 21.23 -11.49
N LEU A 456 21.85 20.70 -12.55
CA LEU A 456 20.43 20.81 -12.76
C LEU A 456 19.78 22.23 -12.57
N VAL A 457 19.76 22.82 -11.39
CA VAL A 457 18.53 22.88 -10.64
C VAL A 457 17.60 24.07 -10.87
N ASP A 458 17.87 25.09 -11.69
CA ASP A 458 16.90 26.18 -12.05
C ASP A 458 16.38 27.07 -10.87
N PRO A 459 15.77 28.29 -10.98
CA PRO A 459 15.31 29.06 -9.80
C PRO A 459 13.95 28.75 -9.10
N ALA A 460 13.15 27.75 -9.50
CA ALA A 460 11.69 27.57 -9.31
C ALA A 460 11.09 26.74 -8.15
N GLY A 461 10.14 25.83 -8.47
CA GLY A 461 9.67 24.64 -7.74
C GLY A 461 8.18 24.29 -7.97
N TRP A 462 7.51 23.98 -6.88
CA TRP A 462 6.14 23.52 -6.58
C TRP A 462 5.09 23.16 -7.67
N MET A 463 4.27 22.13 -7.35
CA MET A 463 3.67 21.26 -8.38
C MET A 463 2.19 21.48 -8.50
N LYS A 464 1.64 21.01 -9.61
CA LYS A 464 0.22 20.91 -9.85
C LYS A 464 -0.16 19.50 -10.33
N TRP A 465 -1.44 19.21 -10.30
CA TRP A 465 -2.15 19.01 -11.55
C TRP A 465 -3.09 20.21 -11.86
N LYS A 466 -3.92 20.87 -11.01
CA LYS A 466 -4.57 20.61 -9.69
C LYS A 466 -3.74 20.67 -8.37
N GLY A 467 -3.93 21.57 -7.38
CA GLY A 467 -3.20 21.52 -6.07
C GLY A 467 -3.79 21.92 -4.66
N ASN A 468 -4.56 21.13 -3.89
CA ASN A 468 -5.34 21.48 -2.66
C ASN A 468 -5.27 20.53 -1.42
N PHE A 469 -5.55 19.21 -1.51
CA PHE A 469 -5.76 18.25 -0.38
C PHE A 469 -5.00 18.65 0.91
N ALA A 470 -5.64 19.06 2.01
CA ALA A 470 -7.05 19.45 2.14
C ALA A 470 -7.29 20.44 3.31
N LEU A 471 -7.02 21.72 3.07
CA LEU A 471 -7.40 22.88 3.93
C LEU A 471 -6.83 22.97 5.36
N ASP A 472 -7.09 22.01 6.27
CA ASP A 472 -7.31 22.36 7.70
C ASP A 472 -6.41 21.72 8.80
N THR A 473 -5.59 20.68 8.54
CA THR A 473 -5.01 19.81 9.60
C THR A 473 -3.51 19.40 9.45
N LEU A 474 -2.58 20.35 9.44
CA LEU A 474 -1.32 20.22 8.69
C LEU A 474 -0.01 20.65 9.43
N TYR A 475 1.24 20.23 9.04
CA TYR A 475 2.55 20.65 9.64
C TYR A 475 3.97 20.36 8.91
N TYR A 476 4.22 20.49 7.57
CA TYR A 476 5.45 20.68 6.66
C TYR A 476 6.88 20.08 6.88
N GLY A 477 7.72 20.00 5.79
CA GLY A 477 9.14 19.51 5.74
C GLY A 477 9.97 19.58 4.39
N GLU A 478 11.32 19.75 4.45
CA GLU A 478 12.54 19.31 3.63
C GLU A 478 13.93 19.85 4.21
N TYR A 479 15.03 19.08 4.48
CA TYR A 479 16.18 19.51 5.38
C TYR A 479 17.66 19.22 4.99
N MET A 480 18.52 20.23 5.22
CA MET A 480 20.01 20.16 5.21
C MET A 480 20.66 19.47 4.00
N ASN A 481 19.98 19.43 2.86
CA ASN A 481 20.51 18.86 1.63
C ASN A 481 21.60 19.75 1.01
N GLU A 482 22.56 19.13 0.36
CA GLU A 482 23.69 19.81 -0.28
C GLU A 482 23.75 19.51 -1.78
N GLY A 483 24.72 20.14 -2.44
CA GLY A 483 24.89 20.09 -3.88
C GLY A 483 24.12 21.20 -4.61
N PRO A 484 24.47 21.43 -5.88
CA PRO A 484 23.82 22.45 -6.72
C PRO A 484 22.31 22.23 -6.88
N GLY A 485 21.82 21.04 -6.51
CA GLY A 485 20.42 20.68 -6.48
C GLY A 485 19.62 20.95 -5.19
N SER A 486 20.06 21.82 -4.27
CA SER A 486 19.42 21.98 -2.94
C SER A 486 18.99 23.40 -2.49
N ASN A 487 18.79 24.35 -3.40
CA ASN A 487 18.84 25.80 -3.11
C ASN A 487 17.63 26.50 -2.39
N MET A 488 17.93 27.33 -1.37
CA MET A 488 16.98 28.02 -0.46
C MET A 488 15.94 29.05 -1.02
N THR A 489 16.04 29.56 -2.25
CA THR A 489 15.62 30.93 -2.70
C THR A 489 14.17 31.37 -3.11
N ASN A 490 13.72 31.37 -4.37
CA ASN A 490 12.43 32.02 -4.77
C ASN A 490 11.20 31.15 -4.42
N ARG A 491 10.47 31.41 -3.32
CA ARG A 491 9.68 30.38 -2.59
C ARG A 491 8.14 30.50 -2.58
N VAL A 492 7.45 29.86 -1.61
CA VAL A 492 6.06 29.33 -1.69
C VAL A 492 5.07 29.68 -0.57
N GLU A 493 3.85 30.05 -0.88
CA GLU A 493 2.77 30.43 0.05
C GLU A 493 1.76 29.27 0.20
N TRP A 494 2.29 28.05 0.21
CA TRP A 494 1.54 26.79 0.11
C TRP A 494 1.19 26.31 1.52
N PRO A 495 -0.01 25.74 1.77
CA PRO A 495 -0.52 25.30 3.08
C PRO A 495 0.43 25.32 4.29
N GLY A 496 0.70 26.51 4.86
CA GLY A 496 1.84 26.72 5.76
C GLY A 496 1.79 27.94 6.72
N PHE A 497 2.93 28.44 7.22
CA PHE A 497 4.27 28.03 6.77
C PHE A 497 5.51 28.31 7.65
N LYS A 498 6.59 27.57 7.32
CA LYS A 498 7.64 26.98 8.17
C LYS A 498 9.15 27.35 7.76
N ARG A 499 10.26 26.60 8.01
CA ARG A 499 11.28 25.90 7.08
C ARG A 499 12.08 24.83 7.85
N ILE A 500 12.52 23.65 7.35
CA ILE A 500 13.16 22.72 8.32
C ILE A 500 14.45 23.33 8.80
N GLU A 501 14.34 23.76 10.05
CA GLU A 501 15.18 24.72 10.71
C GLU A 501 15.71 24.08 11.99
N THR A 502 14.88 23.39 12.79
CA THR A 502 15.35 22.63 13.96
C THR A 502 15.72 21.19 13.59
N ALA A 503 16.70 20.63 14.30
CA ALA A 503 17.12 19.23 14.11
C ALA A 503 16.14 18.20 14.71
N VAL A 504 15.18 18.63 15.54
CA VAL A 504 14.34 17.69 16.31
C VAL A 504 13.17 17.17 15.49
N GLU A 505 12.60 17.99 14.60
CA GLU A 505 11.72 17.46 13.55
C GLU A 505 12.48 16.41 12.74
N ALA A 506 13.81 16.55 12.56
CA ALA A 506 14.62 15.68 11.71
C ALA A 506 14.86 14.29 12.27
N THR A 507 15.18 14.17 13.57
CA THR A 507 15.52 12.87 14.15
C THR A 507 14.35 11.90 14.16
N GLN A 508 13.11 12.38 14.25
CA GLN A 508 11.89 11.58 14.05
C GLN A 508 11.94 10.67 12.81
N PHE A 509 12.69 11.10 11.81
CA PHE A 509 12.77 10.52 10.47
C PHE A 509 14.17 9.96 10.19
N THR A 510 14.89 9.57 11.25
CA THR A 510 16.10 8.74 11.22
C THR A 510 15.81 7.35 11.78
N VAL A 511 16.83 6.47 11.83
CA VAL A 511 16.67 5.03 12.01
C VAL A 511 15.84 4.66 13.25
N GLY A 512 16.32 4.94 14.46
CA GLY A 512 15.62 4.53 15.69
C GLY A 512 14.16 5.03 15.82
N PRO A 513 13.91 6.36 15.71
CA PRO A 513 12.71 6.98 16.28
C PRO A 513 11.32 6.51 15.87
N PHE A 514 11.14 5.90 14.70
CA PHE A 514 9.86 5.27 14.36
C PHE A 514 10.00 3.89 13.70
N ILE A 515 11.14 3.20 13.80
CA ILE A 515 11.34 1.92 13.07
C ILE A 515 11.67 0.71 13.93
N GLU A 516 11.85 0.91 15.23
CA GLU A 516 12.18 -0.17 16.15
C GLU A 516 11.32 -0.09 17.42
N ALA A 517 11.26 1.13 18.01
CA ALA A 517 10.50 1.55 19.18
C ALA A 517 10.99 0.98 20.54
N PHE A 518 10.66 1.70 21.62
CA PHE A 518 11.10 1.40 22.99
C PHE A 518 10.12 2.01 24.02
N LEU A 519 9.39 1.15 24.75
CA LEU A 519 8.68 1.53 25.98
C LEU A 519 9.69 1.45 27.13
N TRP A 520 9.84 2.49 27.94
CA TRP A 520 10.94 2.52 28.94
C TRP A 520 10.64 1.69 30.20
N SER A 521 10.64 0.36 30.00
CA SER A 521 10.31 -0.71 30.94
C SER A 521 11.26 -0.88 32.13
N GLU A 522 12.18 0.05 32.41
CA GLU A 522 12.94 0.03 33.66
C GLU A 522 13.33 1.42 34.20
N LEU A 523 12.33 2.17 34.68
CA LEU A 523 12.54 3.21 35.69
C LEU A 523 11.43 3.20 36.77
N ARG A 524 11.25 2.04 37.42
CA ARG A 524 10.92 2.06 38.85
C ARG A 524 12.20 2.47 39.59
N LEU A 525 12.06 3.25 40.66
CA LEU A 525 13.14 3.83 41.48
C LEU A 525 13.82 5.09 40.90
N LEU A 526 13.10 6.23 40.88
CA LEU A 526 13.59 7.52 41.43
C LEU A 526 12.54 8.65 41.50
N SER A 527 11.28 8.34 41.87
CA SER A 527 10.34 9.38 42.35
C SER A 527 9.49 8.94 43.56
N SER A 528 10.06 8.07 44.38
CA SER A 528 9.70 7.85 45.79
C SER A 528 11.00 7.42 46.49
N SER A 529 11.62 8.18 47.39
CA SER A 529 11.07 9.21 48.26
C SER A 529 12.12 10.21 48.77
N VAL A 530 11.78 11.50 48.82
CA VAL A 530 12.17 12.42 49.91
C VAL A 530 10.96 13.32 50.18
N GLY A 531 10.45 13.49 51.41
CA GLY A 531 10.88 12.90 52.69
C GLY A 531 10.01 11.71 53.15
N GLY A 532 10.53 10.90 54.09
CA GLY A 532 9.80 9.70 54.55
C GLY A 532 10.42 8.79 55.62
N THR A 533 11.67 8.99 56.08
CA THR A 533 12.29 8.30 57.25
C THR A 533 12.73 6.82 57.10
N LEU A 534 13.68 6.42 57.97
CA LEU A 534 14.16 5.06 58.33
C LEU A 534 15.19 4.31 57.42
N ALA A 535 16.46 4.67 57.62
CA ALA A 535 17.49 3.89 58.36
C ALA A 535 18.03 2.51 57.91
N VAL A 536 19.34 2.37 58.20
CA VAL A 536 20.19 1.15 58.41
C VAL A 536 20.95 0.57 57.19
N ALA A 537 22.26 0.56 57.40
CA ALA A 537 23.37 0.10 56.56
C ALA A 537 23.40 -1.42 56.25
N LEU A 538 24.23 -1.79 55.27
CA LEU A 538 25.51 -2.51 55.48
C LEU A 538 26.34 -2.47 54.17
N GLY A 539 27.65 -2.70 54.24
CA GLY A 539 28.59 -2.48 53.10
C GLY A 539 29.53 -3.65 52.79
N PHE A 540 30.71 -3.32 52.27
CA PHE A 540 31.88 -4.16 51.92
C PHE A 540 32.06 -4.62 50.44
N SER A 541 32.74 -3.79 49.65
CA SER A 541 34.16 -3.90 49.26
C SER A 541 34.74 -5.13 48.52
N PHE A 542 35.59 -4.78 47.52
CA PHE A 542 36.91 -5.35 47.12
C PHE A 542 37.15 -6.07 45.78
N ALA A 543 38.31 -5.68 45.22
CA ALA A 543 39.27 -6.40 44.37
C ALA A 543 39.10 -6.39 42.82
N GLY A 544 40.26 -6.27 42.14
CA GLY A 544 40.45 -6.37 40.68
C GLY A 544 41.91 -6.75 40.37
N ALA A 545 42.29 -6.87 39.08
CA ALA A 545 43.69 -7.10 38.67
C ALA A 545 44.00 -6.78 37.18
N SER A 546 44.62 -5.63 36.94
CA SER A 546 45.93 -5.42 36.30
C SER A 546 46.55 -6.27 35.15
N ILE A 547 46.86 -5.54 34.05
CA ILE A 547 48.18 -5.39 33.35
C ILE A 547 48.79 -6.57 32.53
N LEU A 548 48.99 -6.38 31.21
CA LEU A 548 50.28 -6.27 30.47
C LEU A 548 50.05 -6.13 28.93
N GLY A 549 50.99 -5.55 28.17
CA GLY A 549 50.85 -5.23 26.72
C GLY A 549 52.17 -5.35 25.93
N VAL A 550 52.48 -4.35 25.08
CA VAL A 550 53.80 -3.99 24.47
C VAL A 550 54.05 -4.35 22.96
N ASP A 551 53.96 -3.29 22.13
CA ASP A 551 54.88 -2.83 21.05
C ASP A 551 55.07 -3.46 19.62
N HIS A 552 54.86 -2.59 18.60
CA HIS A 552 55.89 -2.00 17.67
C HIS A 552 55.93 -2.26 16.11
N PHE A 553 56.06 -1.12 15.40
CA PHE A 553 56.59 -0.79 14.03
C PHE A 553 55.84 -1.07 12.67
N PRO A 554 55.99 -0.21 11.62
CA PRO A 554 55.40 -0.29 10.26
C PRO A 554 56.53 -0.37 9.16
N PRO A 555 56.44 0.27 7.96
CA PRO A 555 55.52 0.20 6.80
C PRO A 555 56.16 -0.57 5.60
N PRO A 556 55.66 -0.49 4.34
CA PRO A 556 56.36 0.36 3.33
C PRO A 556 55.48 0.94 2.18
N GLN A 557 56.12 1.70 1.28
CA GLN A 557 55.56 2.33 0.07
C GLN A 557 55.97 1.60 -1.25
N ASP A 558 55.27 1.96 -2.33
CA ASP A 558 55.83 2.30 -3.66
C ASP A 558 56.12 1.29 -4.81
N LEU A 559 55.68 1.74 -6.00
CA LEU A 559 56.26 1.63 -7.36
C LEU A 559 56.00 0.44 -8.33
N LEU A 560 55.38 0.84 -9.47
CA LEU A 560 55.67 0.52 -10.89
C LEU A 560 55.18 -0.78 -11.58
N ALA A 561 54.63 -0.56 -12.79
CA ALA A 561 54.35 -1.55 -13.83
C ALA A 561 55.57 -1.78 -14.75
N PRO A 562 55.56 -2.82 -15.62
CA PRO A 562 55.11 -2.58 -17.00
C PRO A 562 54.36 -3.74 -17.69
N SER A 563 53.83 -3.47 -18.89
CA SER A 563 53.05 -4.33 -19.80
C SER A 563 53.88 -4.84 -21.02
N PRO A 564 53.29 -5.39 -22.11
CA PRO A 564 52.57 -6.67 -22.32
C PRO A 564 53.33 -7.58 -23.35
N PRO A 565 52.78 -8.66 -23.97
CA PRO A 565 51.89 -8.54 -25.16
C PRO A 565 50.85 -9.70 -25.38
N ARG A 566 50.13 -9.61 -26.51
CA ARG A 566 49.01 -10.47 -26.98
C ARG A 566 49.43 -11.85 -27.54
N SER A 567 48.55 -12.85 -27.50
CA SER A 567 47.99 -13.52 -28.72
C SER A 567 46.98 -14.65 -28.41
N SER A 568 46.00 -14.81 -29.30
CA SER A 568 45.04 -15.94 -29.46
C SER A 568 45.48 -16.80 -30.68
N PRO A 569 44.74 -17.79 -31.27
CA PRO A 569 43.37 -18.30 -31.02
C PRO A 569 43.13 -19.84 -31.22
N LEU A 570 41.86 -20.31 -31.09
CA LEU A 570 41.20 -21.46 -31.81
C LEU A 570 41.74 -22.92 -31.57
N ASP A 571 40.98 -24.03 -31.59
CA ASP A 571 39.53 -24.34 -31.81
C ASP A 571 39.19 -25.78 -31.30
N HIS A 572 37.93 -26.24 -31.50
CA HIS A 572 37.52 -27.61 -31.88
C HIS A 572 36.92 -28.60 -30.83
N SER A 573 36.63 -29.83 -31.29
CA SER A 573 35.64 -30.83 -30.81
C SER A 573 35.92 -32.22 -31.50
N PRO A 574 35.09 -33.31 -31.48
CA PRO A 574 33.90 -33.69 -30.68
C PRO A 574 34.00 -35.17 -30.08
N PRO A 575 33.01 -36.14 -30.07
CA PRO A 575 32.68 -37.03 -28.90
C PRO A 575 32.85 -38.58 -29.25
N PRO A 576 32.14 -39.65 -28.74
CA PRO A 576 30.97 -39.80 -27.83
C PRO A 576 31.07 -41.01 -26.78
N PRO A 577 30.18 -42.07 -26.61
CA PRO A 577 30.01 -42.80 -25.31
C PRO A 577 30.17 -44.36 -25.42
N PRO A 578 29.56 -45.30 -24.62
CA PRO A 578 28.93 -45.33 -23.27
C PRO A 578 29.49 -46.45 -22.30
N ALA A 579 28.81 -46.74 -21.16
CA ALA A 579 29.18 -47.72 -20.10
C ALA A 579 28.79 -49.21 -20.38
N PRO A 580 29.23 -50.23 -19.57
CA PRO A 580 28.46 -50.69 -18.38
C PRO A 580 29.25 -51.41 -17.21
N ASN A 581 28.49 -51.97 -16.24
CA ASN A 581 28.80 -52.51 -14.88
C ASN A 581 29.72 -53.77 -14.71
N GLY A 582 30.25 -54.02 -13.48
CA GLY A 582 30.26 -55.41 -12.92
C GLY A 582 31.30 -55.90 -11.84
N PHE A 583 30.97 -55.76 -10.53
CA PHE A 583 31.01 -56.79 -9.43
C PHE A 583 32.26 -57.54 -8.83
N TYR A 584 32.24 -57.65 -7.47
CA TYR A 584 32.67 -58.76 -6.54
C TYR A 584 34.18 -59.02 -6.14
N PRO A 585 34.52 -59.78 -5.06
CA PRO A 585 33.95 -59.85 -3.67
C PRO A 585 34.93 -60.24 -2.48
N LEU A 586 34.38 -60.43 -1.24
CA LEU A 586 34.86 -61.23 -0.06
C LEU A 586 36.08 -60.73 0.76
N ARG A 587 36.26 -60.99 2.09
CA ARG A 587 35.57 -61.81 3.14
C ARG A 587 35.82 -61.15 4.53
N VAL A 588 35.01 -61.27 5.61
CA VAL A 588 34.07 -62.35 6.03
C VAL A 588 32.58 -61.95 6.09
N LEU A 589 31.77 -61.83 7.16
CA LEU A 589 31.89 -61.88 8.65
C LEU A 589 30.63 -62.53 9.32
N HIS A 590 30.65 -62.71 10.65
CA HIS A 590 29.62 -63.27 11.58
C HIS A 590 29.83 -62.59 12.99
N PRO A 591 29.02 -62.76 14.07
CA PRO A 591 28.34 -63.99 14.52
C PRO A 591 26.91 -63.79 15.14
N ASP A 592 26.53 -64.69 16.06
CA ASP A 592 25.17 -65.11 16.47
C ASP A 592 25.09 -65.34 18.02
N PRO A 593 23.93 -65.66 18.67
CA PRO A 593 22.53 -65.58 18.23
C PRO A 593 21.76 -64.31 18.71
N PRO A 594 21.29 -64.10 19.98
CA PRO A 594 21.28 -64.92 21.22
C PRO A 594 19.85 -65.06 21.88
N ALA A 595 19.80 -65.20 23.22
CA ALA A 595 18.65 -64.97 24.14
C ALA A 595 17.48 -66.00 24.27
N ARG A 596 16.78 -65.95 25.42
CA ARG A 596 15.55 -66.70 25.84
C ARG A 596 14.80 -65.91 26.95
N SER A 597 13.48 -66.00 27.18
CA SER A 597 12.37 -66.83 26.63
C SER A 597 10.97 -66.20 26.89
N SER A 598 9.93 -66.68 26.20
CA SER A 598 8.52 -66.21 26.25
C SER A 598 7.72 -66.55 27.52
N PRO A 599 6.63 -65.79 27.78
CA PRO A 599 5.27 -66.37 27.94
C PRO A 599 4.16 -65.52 27.24
N ALA A 600 3.03 -65.23 27.92
CA ALA A 600 1.84 -64.40 27.55
C ALA A 600 0.70 -65.05 26.71
N VAL A 601 -0.57 -64.65 27.00
CA VAL A 601 -1.84 -65.25 26.50
C VAL A 601 -3.01 -64.23 26.46
N HIS A 602 -3.90 -64.41 25.46
CA HIS A 602 -5.31 -64.01 25.24
C HIS A 602 -6.16 -63.06 26.14
N GLN A 603 -6.97 -62.27 25.40
CA GLN A 603 -8.45 -62.08 25.44
C GLN A 603 -9.19 -61.21 26.50
N LYS A 604 -9.95 -60.26 25.91
CA LYS A 604 -11.39 -59.96 26.10
C LYS A 604 -11.89 -59.23 27.36
N VAL A 605 -13.12 -58.75 27.18
CA VAL A 605 -14.14 -58.38 28.18
C VAL A 605 -14.10 -56.91 28.63
N LYS A 606 -14.86 -56.06 27.91
CA LYS A 606 -15.72 -55.04 28.55
C LYS A 606 -16.70 -55.78 29.48
N PRO A 607 -17.05 -55.21 30.64
CA PRO A 607 -18.33 -54.50 30.67
C PRO A 607 -18.37 -53.29 31.63
N GLU A 608 -19.52 -52.61 31.59
CA GLU A 608 -20.28 -52.01 32.71
C GLU A 608 -19.54 -51.27 33.83
N VAL A 609 -19.81 -49.98 34.08
CA VAL A 609 -21.08 -49.41 34.59
C VAL A 609 -21.42 -49.91 35.99
N ALA A 610 -21.12 -49.09 37.00
CA ALA A 610 -22.06 -48.55 37.99
C ALA A 610 -21.34 -47.41 38.73
N ASP A 611 -21.80 -46.15 38.85
CA ASP A 611 -23.12 -45.57 39.18
C ASP A 611 -23.23 -45.22 40.69
N ASP A 612 -24.23 -44.40 41.04
CA ASP A 612 -24.52 -43.76 42.33
C ASP A 612 -23.56 -42.63 42.77
N GLY A 613 -23.99 -41.37 42.96
CA GLY A 613 -25.30 -40.72 42.75
C GLY A 613 -25.16 -39.23 43.12
N ASN A 614 -25.84 -38.26 42.49
CA ASN A 614 -27.30 -38.15 42.53
C ASN A 614 -27.87 -37.20 41.45
N ASN A 615 -29.01 -37.62 40.88
CA ASN A 615 -30.19 -36.81 40.50
C ASN A 615 -30.15 -35.78 39.35
N LEU A 616 -30.59 -36.26 38.17
CA LEU A 616 -31.87 -35.94 37.48
C LEU A 616 -32.31 -34.46 37.20
N PRO A 617 -33.13 -34.21 36.14
CA PRO A 617 -33.68 -35.16 35.16
C PRO A 617 -33.51 -34.79 33.66
N LEU A 618 -33.78 -35.79 32.83
CA LEU A 618 -33.98 -35.75 31.38
C LEU A 618 -35.26 -35.00 30.94
N PHE A 619 -35.29 -34.63 29.66
CA PHE A 619 -36.42 -34.62 28.70
C PHE A 619 -37.86 -34.35 29.19
N ILE A 620 -38.49 -33.36 28.55
CA ILE A 620 -39.68 -33.46 27.67
C ILE A 620 -40.17 -32.03 27.43
N PHE A 621 -40.48 -31.64 26.18
CA PHE A 621 -41.76 -31.01 25.79
C PHE A 621 -41.89 -30.86 24.26
N TYR A 622 -42.48 -31.90 23.66
CA TYR A 622 -43.44 -31.90 22.54
C TYR A 622 -43.44 -30.75 21.50
N HIS A 623 -43.27 -31.14 20.24
CA HIS A 623 -44.09 -30.64 19.12
C HIS A 623 -45.54 -31.15 19.23
N VAL A 624 -46.47 -30.66 18.37
CA VAL A 624 -47.93 -30.97 18.28
C VAL A 624 -48.77 -30.06 19.21
N TRP A 625 -49.77 -29.30 18.75
CA TRP A 625 -50.27 -29.03 17.38
C TRP A 625 -50.97 -27.65 17.29
N GLU A 626 -51.45 -27.32 16.10
CA GLU A 626 -52.42 -26.24 15.86
C GLU A 626 -53.74 -26.44 16.62
N LEU A 627 -54.42 -25.34 16.92
CA LEU A 627 -55.83 -25.14 16.54
C LEU A 627 -56.24 -23.68 16.77
N GLU A 628 -56.99 -23.13 15.82
CA GLU A 628 -57.76 -21.90 16.02
C GLU A 628 -58.80 -22.10 17.13
N VAL A 629 -59.13 -21.04 17.88
CA VAL A 629 -60.51 -20.53 18.07
C VAL A 629 -60.52 -19.39 19.09
N ALA A 630 -61.51 -18.51 18.96
CA ALA A 630 -61.66 -17.26 19.67
C ALA A 630 -62.19 -17.37 21.12
N ASN A 631 -62.24 -16.18 21.74
CA ASN A 631 -63.17 -15.72 22.78
C ASN A 631 -63.03 -16.15 24.24
N ASP A 632 -63.20 -15.09 25.06
CA ASP A 632 -63.91 -15.02 26.34
C ASP A 632 -63.47 -15.83 27.56
N GLY A 633 -63.69 -15.22 28.73
CA GLY A 633 -64.04 -15.98 29.92
C GLY A 633 -63.08 -15.86 31.11
N ASN A 634 -63.26 -14.78 31.88
CA ASN A 634 -62.87 -14.65 33.29
C ASN A 634 -62.88 -16.00 34.06
N ASN A 635 -61.85 -16.35 34.85
CA ASN A 635 -61.68 -15.72 36.18
C ASN A 635 -60.28 -15.95 36.78
N LEU A 636 -59.60 -14.85 37.11
CA LEU A 636 -58.30 -14.83 37.81
C LEU A 636 -58.47 -14.29 39.25
N PRO A 637 -57.96 -14.95 40.32
CA PRO A 637 -58.20 -14.57 41.72
C PRO A 637 -57.73 -13.18 42.14
N LEU A 638 -58.40 -12.60 43.14
CA LEU A 638 -58.12 -11.25 43.68
C LEU A 638 -56.68 -11.02 44.19
N THR A 639 -56.00 -12.07 44.66
CA THR A 639 -54.58 -12.03 45.03
C THR A 639 -53.64 -12.01 43.82
N VAL A 640 -54.03 -12.63 42.71
CA VAL A 640 -53.32 -12.56 41.41
C VAL A 640 -53.55 -11.21 40.73
N GLN A 641 -54.79 -10.69 40.77
CA GLN A 641 -55.13 -9.37 40.22
C GLN A 641 -54.31 -8.22 40.84
N LYS A 642 -54.02 -8.28 42.15
CA LYS A 642 -53.15 -7.28 42.82
C LYS A 642 -51.69 -7.35 42.37
N LYS A 643 -51.13 -8.53 42.06
CA LYS A 643 -49.78 -8.63 41.45
C LYS A 643 -49.79 -8.19 39.98
N MET A 644 -50.81 -8.57 39.20
CA MET A 644 -50.94 -8.18 37.79
C MET A 644 -51.12 -6.67 37.58
N LYS A 645 -51.88 -5.95 38.43
CA LYS A 645 -52.01 -4.48 38.33
C LYS A 645 -50.68 -3.73 38.51
N ASN A 646 -49.72 -4.29 39.25
CA ASN A 646 -48.37 -3.70 39.38
C ASN A 646 -47.41 -4.13 38.26
N LEU A 647 -47.59 -5.31 37.66
CA LEU A 647 -46.83 -5.72 36.47
C LEU A 647 -47.23 -4.91 35.23
N ASN A 648 -48.54 -4.83 34.93
CA ASN A 648 -49.03 -4.15 33.72
C ASN A 648 -48.74 -2.64 33.70
N ARG A 649 -48.60 -2.00 34.87
CA ARG A 649 -48.21 -0.58 34.97
C ARG A 649 -46.72 -0.32 34.67
N LYS A 650 -45.88 -1.36 34.71
CA LYS A 650 -44.47 -1.31 34.27
C LYS A 650 -44.33 -1.67 32.78
N THR A 651 -44.98 -2.73 32.28
CA THR A 651 -44.92 -3.09 30.85
C THR A 651 -45.57 -2.06 29.94
N SER A 652 -46.74 -1.50 30.28
CA SER A 652 -47.40 -0.47 29.47
C SER A 652 -46.54 0.81 29.32
N LYS A 653 -45.82 1.21 30.37
CA LYS A 653 -44.85 2.33 30.31
C LYS A 653 -43.61 2.00 29.48
N LEU A 654 -43.15 0.75 29.48
CA LEU A 654 -41.95 0.34 28.72
C LEU A 654 -42.23 0.28 27.21
N ILE A 655 -43.41 -0.21 26.82
CA ILE A 655 -43.84 -0.30 25.42
C ILE A 655 -44.10 1.10 24.84
N THR A 656 -44.73 2.01 25.58
CA THR A 656 -44.94 3.40 25.13
C THR A 656 -43.65 4.21 25.05
N LEU A 657 -42.68 4.05 25.97
CA LEU A 657 -41.38 4.73 25.87
C LEU A 657 -40.55 4.27 24.67
N ASN A 658 -40.55 2.97 24.37
CA ASN A 658 -39.77 2.41 23.27
C ASN A 658 -40.38 2.75 21.90
N SER A 659 -41.71 2.73 21.77
CA SER A 659 -42.39 3.22 20.57
C SER A 659 -42.11 4.71 20.31
N LEU A 660 -42.19 5.56 21.34
CA LEU A 660 -41.94 7.00 21.19
C LEU A 660 -40.48 7.33 20.85
N ARG A 661 -39.51 6.58 21.41
CA ARG A 661 -38.08 6.73 21.06
C ARG A 661 -37.78 6.34 19.62
N LEU A 662 -38.38 5.25 19.13
CA LEU A 662 -38.15 4.77 17.76
C LEU A 662 -38.68 5.78 16.73
N THR A 663 -39.88 6.32 16.95
CA THR A 663 -40.50 7.33 16.08
C THR A 663 -39.72 8.64 16.08
N LEU A 664 -39.21 9.11 17.24
CA LEU A 664 -38.37 10.32 17.28
C LEU A 664 -37.02 10.15 16.56
N HIS A 665 -36.39 8.97 16.63
CA HIS A 665 -35.14 8.71 15.90
C HIS A 665 -35.35 8.70 14.38
N LEU A 666 -36.44 8.08 13.89
CA LEU A 666 -36.75 8.04 12.46
C LEU A 666 -37.02 9.43 11.88
N ILE A 667 -37.73 10.29 12.61
CA ILE A 667 -37.97 11.69 12.20
C ILE A 667 -36.65 12.46 12.11
N PHE A 668 -35.74 12.29 13.08
CA PHE A 668 -34.46 13.02 13.11
C PHE A 668 -33.49 12.63 11.98
N LEU A 669 -33.53 11.38 11.49
CA LEU A 669 -32.75 10.97 10.31
C LEU A 669 -33.32 11.56 9.01
N SER A 670 -34.65 11.66 8.87
CA SER A 670 -35.28 12.15 7.63
C SER A 670 -34.96 13.62 7.29
N THR A 671 -34.75 14.45 8.32
CA THR A 671 -34.53 15.91 8.16
C THR A 671 -33.08 16.30 7.90
N VAL A 672 -32.10 15.42 8.17
CA VAL A 672 -30.66 15.74 7.98
C VAL A 672 -30.17 15.37 6.57
N VAL A 673 -30.89 14.50 5.86
CA VAL A 673 -30.46 13.95 4.55
C VAL A 673 -31.08 14.71 3.35
N SER A 674 -31.91 15.73 3.59
CA SER A 674 -32.69 16.42 2.55
C SER A 674 -32.37 17.92 2.41
N SER A 675 -31.15 18.27 1.96
CA SER A 675 -30.87 19.62 1.40
C SER A 675 -29.61 19.66 0.55
N ASP A 676 -29.73 20.11 -0.70
CA ASP A 676 -28.61 20.49 -1.57
C ASP A 676 -27.79 21.64 -0.95
N SER A 677 -26.59 21.34 -0.44
CA SER A 677 -25.43 22.24 -0.25
C SER A 677 -24.40 21.59 0.71
N GLN A 678 -23.41 20.87 0.16
CA GLN A 678 -22.40 20.09 0.90
C GLN A 678 -21.76 20.83 2.09
N SER A 679 -21.46 22.13 1.91
CA SER A 679 -20.78 22.98 2.90
C SER A 679 -21.49 23.13 4.25
N THR A 680 -22.78 22.78 4.35
CA THR A 680 -23.56 22.92 5.60
C THR A 680 -23.02 22.01 6.73
N VAL A 681 -22.23 20.97 6.40
CA VAL A 681 -21.61 20.07 7.39
C VAL A 681 -20.39 20.68 8.12
N GLN A 682 -19.77 21.75 7.60
CA GLN A 682 -18.62 22.43 8.24
C GLN A 682 -18.94 23.18 9.57
N LYS A 683 -20.15 23.04 10.12
CA LYS A 683 -20.58 23.74 11.35
C LYS A 683 -21.29 22.82 12.36
N MET A 684 -20.69 21.68 12.71
CA MET A 684 -21.07 20.98 13.94
C MET A 684 -20.36 21.59 15.17
N PRO A 685 -21.02 21.71 16.34
CA PRO A 685 -20.38 22.21 17.55
C PRO A 685 -19.33 21.24 18.10
N HIS A 686 -18.19 21.77 18.55
CA HIS A 686 -17.07 21.03 19.19
C HIS A 686 -17.40 20.31 20.52
N SER A 687 -18.68 20.18 20.89
CA SER A 687 -19.15 19.60 22.15
C SER A 687 -19.88 18.25 21.99
N THR A 688 -19.84 17.64 20.81
CA THR A 688 -20.54 16.37 20.54
C THR A 688 -19.67 15.18 20.95
N GLU A 689 -20.16 14.31 21.86
CA GLU A 689 -19.47 13.06 22.26
C GLU A 689 -19.02 12.27 21.02
N SER A 690 -17.71 12.04 20.83
CA SER A 690 -17.12 11.52 19.58
C SER A 690 -17.81 10.24 19.05
N SER A 691 -18.08 9.28 19.95
CA SER A 691 -18.83 8.04 19.67
C SER A 691 -20.18 8.25 18.95
N LYS A 692 -20.81 9.43 19.07
CA LYS A 692 -22.05 9.75 18.33
C LYS A 692 -21.80 10.07 16.86
N ILE A 693 -20.65 10.66 16.53
CA ILE A 693 -20.27 10.93 15.14
C ILE A 693 -19.83 9.63 14.47
N THR A 694 -19.04 8.80 15.16
CA THR A 694 -18.77 7.41 14.78
C THR A 694 -20.05 6.65 14.43
N GLU A 695 -21.03 6.60 15.36
CA GLU A 695 -22.33 5.96 15.11
C GLU A 695 -23.13 6.59 13.96
N LEU A 696 -22.94 7.87 13.66
CA LEU A 696 -23.61 8.56 12.55
C LEU A 696 -22.92 8.24 11.21
N VAL A 697 -21.60 8.14 11.17
CA VAL A 697 -20.88 7.64 9.99
C VAL A 697 -21.24 6.18 9.74
N ILE A 698 -21.39 5.36 10.78
CA ILE A 698 -21.97 4.01 10.62
C ILE A 698 -23.34 4.12 9.94
N ALA A 699 -24.24 4.98 10.44
CA ALA A 699 -25.57 5.14 9.86
C ALA A 699 -25.54 5.56 8.38
N THR A 700 -24.67 6.50 7.98
CA THR A 700 -24.54 6.94 6.59
C THR A 700 -23.98 5.85 5.68
N LEU A 701 -23.08 5.02 6.19
CA LEU A 701 -22.52 3.91 5.43
C LEU A 701 -23.55 2.76 5.32
N ASP A 702 -24.29 2.43 6.38
CA ASP A 702 -25.44 1.47 6.46
C ASP A 702 -26.61 1.88 5.52
N GLN A 703 -26.59 3.12 5.03
CA GLN A 703 -27.45 3.61 3.96
C GLN A 703 -26.79 3.53 2.58
N THR A 704 -25.51 3.91 2.47
CA THR A 704 -24.80 4.00 1.18
C THR A 704 -24.65 2.62 0.53
N ILE A 705 -24.31 1.58 1.30
CA ILE A 705 -24.22 0.17 0.89
C ILE A 705 -25.32 -0.22 -0.10
N LEU A 706 -26.59 -0.08 0.31
CA LEU A 706 -27.71 -0.56 -0.51
C LEU A 706 -28.26 0.49 -1.48
N LYS A 707 -27.79 1.75 -1.42
CA LYS A 707 -27.80 2.60 -2.62
C LYS A 707 -26.89 2.02 -3.70
N VAL A 708 -25.71 1.50 -3.33
CA VAL A 708 -24.81 0.84 -4.30
C VAL A 708 -25.41 -0.46 -4.82
N ASN A 709 -26.02 -1.30 -3.97
CA ASN A 709 -26.72 -2.53 -4.41
C ASN A 709 -27.84 -2.24 -5.40
N LEU A 710 -28.65 -1.22 -5.10
CA LEU A 710 -29.72 -0.77 -5.99
C LEU A 710 -29.12 -0.29 -7.33
N SER A 711 -27.99 0.42 -7.28
CA SER A 711 -27.22 0.78 -8.47
C SER A 711 -26.73 -0.46 -9.23
N SER A 712 -26.09 -1.45 -8.57
CA SER A 712 -25.67 -2.72 -9.19
C SER A 712 -26.83 -3.39 -9.92
N SER A 713 -27.95 -3.57 -9.20
CA SER A 713 -29.16 -4.21 -9.72
C SER A 713 -29.69 -3.47 -10.95
N ASN A 714 -29.72 -2.13 -10.91
CA ASN A 714 -30.14 -1.29 -12.03
C ASN A 714 -29.19 -1.42 -13.23
N PHE A 715 -27.87 -1.42 -13.03
CA PHE A 715 -26.89 -1.60 -14.09
C PHE A 715 -26.97 -3.00 -14.70
N PHE A 716 -27.17 -4.05 -13.88
CA PHE A 716 -27.32 -5.43 -14.32
C PHE A 716 -28.62 -5.63 -15.13
N ASP A 717 -29.75 -5.13 -14.63
CA ASP A 717 -31.03 -5.13 -15.34
C ASP A 717 -30.92 -4.40 -16.68
N LEU A 718 -30.25 -3.25 -16.70
CA LEU A 718 -30.10 -2.43 -17.90
C LEU A 718 -29.17 -3.09 -18.92
N GLN A 719 -28.07 -3.71 -18.45
CA GLN A 719 -27.19 -4.53 -19.28
C GLN A 719 -27.97 -5.71 -19.89
N ASN A 720 -28.76 -6.44 -19.11
CA ASN A 720 -29.55 -7.57 -19.61
C ASN A 720 -30.64 -7.14 -20.61
N ARG A 721 -31.33 -6.03 -20.36
CA ARG A 721 -32.35 -5.48 -21.27
C ARG A 721 -31.76 -4.97 -22.59
N LEU A 722 -30.52 -4.50 -22.59
CA LEU A 722 -29.86 -3.92 -23.76
C LEU A 722 -28.83 -4.83 -24.43
N GLY A 723 -28.40 -5.91 -23.77
CA GLY A 723 -27.30 -6.80 -24.14
C GLY A 723 -27.05 -7.02 -25.64
N PRO A 724 -28.05 -7.45 -26.44
CA PRO A 724 -27.85 -7.71 -27.88
C PRO A 724 -27.67 -6.44 -28.75
N ASN A 725 -27.89 -5.25 -28.19
CA ASN A 725 -27.81 -3.96 -28.88
C ASN A 725 -26.70 -3.03 -28.33
N LEU A 726 -25.95 -3.46 -27.33
CA LEU A 726 -24.82 -2.69 -26.81
C LEU A 726 -23.66 -2.80 -27.80
N SER A 727 -23.01 -1.67 -28.11
CA SER A 727 -21.77 -1.71 -28.89
C SER A 727 -20.71 -2.49 -28.13
N HIS A 728 -19.63 -2.91 -28.79
CA HIS A 728 -18.46 -3.45 -28.10
C HIS A 728 -18.02 -2.53 -26.93
N ARG A 729 -18.21 -1.22 -27.09
CA ARG A 729 -17.86 -0.17 -26.12
C ARG A 729 -18.71 -0.23 -24.86
N ASP A 730 -20.01 -0.36 -25.06
CA ASP A 730 -20.98 -0.29 -23.97
C ASP A 730 -21.15 -1.67 -23.33
N ARG A 731 -21.05 -2.74 -24.14
CA ARG A 731 -20.91 -4.16 -23.79
C ARG A 731 -19.50 -4.44 -23.22
N CYS A 732 -19.05 -3.49 -22.42
CA CYS A 732 -17.83 -3.35 -21.67
C CYS A 732 -18.14 -2.31 -20.61
N ALA A 733 -18.50 -1.06 -20.98
CA ALA A 733 -18.88 0.00 -20.05
C ALA A 733 -19.89 -0.41 -18.93
N PHE A 734 -20.71 -1.44 -19.16
CA PHE A 734 -21.54 -2.07 -18.13
C PHE A 734 -20.81 -2.95 -17.15
N GLU A 735 -19.98 -3.87 -17.63
CA GLU A 735 -18.92 -4.47 -16.82
C GLU A 735 -18.07 -3.38 -16.14
N ASP A 736 -17.88 -2.23 -16.78
CA ASP A 736 -17.15 -1.09 -16.23
C ASP A 736 -17.87 -0.38 -15.06
N CYS A 737 -19.10 -0.78 -14.77
CA CYS A 737 -19.88 -0.26 -13.66
C CYS A 737 -20.38 -1.35 -12.72
N LEU A 738 -20.68 -2.57 -13.17
CA LEU A 738 -20.86 -3.72 -12.27
C LEU A 738 -19.56 -4.01 -11.53
N GLY A 739 -18.46 -3.80 -12.25
CA GLY A 739 -17.12 -3.65 -11.73
C GLY A 739 -16.95 -2.58 -10.66
N LEU A 740 -17.92 -1.68 -10.43
CA LEU A 740 -17.86 -0.56 -9.48
C LEU A 740 -19.15 -0.32 -8.65
N LEU A 741 -20.14 -1.20 -8.79
CA LEU A 741 -21.48 -1.11 -8.20
C LEU A 741 -22.02 -2.42 -7.66
N ASP A 742 -21.67 -3.58 -8.23
CA ASP A 742 -21.55 -4.84 -7.44
C ASP A 742 -20.30 -4.80 -6.54
N ASP A 743 -19.95 -3.57 -6.21
CA ASP A 743 -18.71 -3.11 -5.70
C ASP A 743 -19.02 -1.94 -4.74
N THR A 744 -19.99 -2.09 -3.81
CA THR A 744 -19.91 -1.65 -2.38
C THR A 744 -20.91 -2.21 -1.29
N ILE A 745 -21.56 -3.42 -1.35
CA ILE A 745 -22.18 -4.12 -0.17
C ILE A 745 -21.15 -4.09 0.93
N SER A 746 -20.05 -4.77 0.72
CA SER A 746 -19.14 -5.23 1.76
C SER A 746 -18.15 -4.16 2.10
N ASP A 747 -17.72 -3.46 1.09
CA ASP A 747 -16.63 -2.55 1.24
C ASP A 747 -17.18 -1.21 1.68
N LEU A 748 -18.49 -1.13 1.91
CA LEU A 748 -19.08 -0.28 2.94
C LEU A 748 -19.75 -1.06 4.12
N LYS A 749 -20.11 -2.37 4.04
CA LYS A 749 -20.69 -3.28 5.11
C LYS A 749 -19.78 -4.36 5.69
N THR A 750 -18.48 -4.13 5.77
CA THR A 750 -17.87 -4.16 7.08
C THR A 750 -18.59 -3.11 7.90
N ALA A 751 -18.53 -1.81 7.60
CA ALA A 751 -17.46 -0.90 7.14
C ALA A 751 -17.82 0.59 7.35
N VAL A 752 -19.10 0.93 7.48
CA VAL A 752 -19.94 0.68 8.68
C VAL A 752 -19.25 0.21 10.00
N SER A 753 -17.92 -0.01 10.05
CA SER A 753 -17.20 -0.84 11.03
C SER A 753 -15.67 -0.63 10.94
N LYS A 754 -15.27 0.60 10.62
CA LYS A 754 -13.98 1.18 11.02
C LYS A 754 -14.25 2.14 12.23
N LEU A 755 -15.21 1.70 13.05
CA LEU A 755 -16.24 2.47 13.77
C LEU A 755 -17.04 1.65 14.84
N ARG A 756 -17.21 0.32 14.70
CA ARG A 756 -18.26 -0.49 15.35
C ARG A 756 -17.94 -1.12 16.69
N SER A 757 -16.69 -1.30 17.01
CA SER A 757 -16.30 -1.79 18.33
C SER A 757 -14.95 -1.20 18.57
N SER A 758 -14.96 0.13 18.75
CA SER A 758 -13.82 1.02 18.67
C SER A 758 -12.63 0.46 19.44
N THR A 759 -11.70 -0.09 18.68
CA THR A 759 -10.79 -1.19 19.07
C THR A 759 -9.49 -0.56 19.56
N ILE A 760 -8.45 -0.55 18.74
CA ILE A 760 -7.93 0.71 18.26
C ILE A 760 -8.90 1.11 17.11
N GLY A 761 -9.00 2.37 16.71
CA GLY A 761 -9.87 2.88 15.63
C GLY A 761 -11.27 3.30 16.12
N SER A 762 -11.88 4.31 15.47
CA SER A 762 -13.25 4.75 15.76
C SER A 762 -13.85 5.80 14.81
N ASP A 763 -13.12 6.40 13.88
CA ASP A 763 -13.41 7.77 13.42
C ASP A 763 -12.72 8.19 12.10
N ASP A 764 -12.15 7.24 11.38
CA ASP A 764 -10.96 7.49 10.56
C ASP A 764 -10.95 6.79 9.16
N VAL A 765 -12.12 6.53 8.57
CA VAL A 765 -12.35 5.57 7.46
C VAL A 765 -11.99 6.04 6.02
N ASN A 766 -10.92 6.80 5.82
CA ASN A 766 -10.87 7.80 4.75
C ASN A 766 -10.42 7.28 3.37
N MET A 767 -9.54 6.28 3.32
CA MET A 767 -8.94 5.82 2.08
C MET A 767 -9.86 4.94 1.26
N LEU A 768 -10.54 4.05 1.95
CA LEU A 768 -11.43 3.08 1.36
C LEU A 768 -12.78 3.74 0.98
N LEU A 769 -13.05 4.95 1.51
CA LEU A 769 -14.06 5.87 0.96
C LEU A 769 -13.57 6.58 -0.30
N SER A 770 -12.29 6.98 -0.35
CA SER A 770 -11.70 7.63 -1.53
C SER A 770 -11.61 6.67 -2.72
N ASP A 771 -11.27 5.39 -2.50
CA ASP A 771 -11.47 4.31 -3.47
C ASP A 771 -12.94 4.19 -3.89
N ALA A 772 -13.86 4.03 -2.93
CA ALA A 772 -15.27 3.87 -3.28
C ALA A 772 -15.82 5.03 -4.14
N MET A 773 -15.36 6.26 -3.92
CA MET A 773 -15.65 7.46 -4.72
C MET A 773 -14.97 7.42 -6.09
N THR A 774 -13.69 7.03 -6.14
CA THR A 774 -12.98 6.81 -7.40
C THR A 774 -13.70 5.80 -8.28
N ASN A 775 -14.26 4.75 -7.68
CA ASN A 775 -15.02 3.72 -8.37
C ASN A 775 -16.36 4.26 -8.91
N GLN A 776 -16.89 5.31 -8.29
CA GLN A 776 -18.05 5.99 -8.88
C GLN A 776 -17.61 6.80 -10.11
N ASP A 777 -16.51 7.53 -10.03
CA ASP A 777 -15.99 8.33 -11.15
C ASP A 777 -15.60 7.48 -12.36
N THR A 778 -14.84 6.39 -12.18
CA THR A 778 -14.37 5.53 -13.28
C THR A 778 -15.52 4.80 -13.98
N CYS A 779 -16.58 4.44 -13.25
CA CYS A 779 -17.80 3.88 -13.84
C CYS A 779 -18.42 4.89 -14.83
N LEU A 780 -18.47 6.18 -14.45
CA LEU A 780 -18.94 7.23 -15.35
C LEU A 780 -17.97 7.45 -16.52
N ASP A 781 -16.66 7.32 -16.31
CA ASP A 781 -15.67 7.36 -17.40
C ASP A 781 -15.84 6.21 -18.39
N GLY A 782 -16.35 5.05 -17.94
CA GLY A 782 -16.90 3.97 -18.75
C GLY A 782 -17.73 4.48 -19.94
N PHE A 783 -18.66 5.40 -19.68
CA PHE A 783 -19.59 5.95 -20.67
C PHE A 783 -19.20 7.34 -21.23
N THR A 784 -18.00 7.86 -20.93
CA THR A 784 -17.50 9.07 -21.59
C THR A 784 -17.45 8.92 -23.11
N ARG A 785 -17.51 10.05 -23.82
CA ARG A 785 -17.02 10.22 -25.19
C ARG A 785 -16.29 11.54 -25.28
N ASP A 786 -15.30 11.57 -26.14
CA ASP A 786 -14.46 12.72 -26.41
C ASP A 786 -15.06 13.58 -27.53
N ASP A 787 -14.59 14.82 -27.64
CA ASP A 787 -15.23 15.88 -28.42
C ASP A 787 -15.32 15.67 -29.95
N TYR A 788 -14.82 14.55 -30.49
CA TYR A 788 -14.98 14.17 -31.90
C TYR A 788 -16.35 13.51 -32.15
N GLY A 789 -17.37 14.37 -32.14
CA GLY A 789 -18.76 14.00 -31.95
C GLY A 789 -19.44 13.10 -32.97
N HIS A 790 -20.51 12.47 -32.47
CA HIS A 790 -21.81 12.40 -33.16
C HIS A 790 -22.92 12.31 -32.11
N SER A 791 -23.88 13.25 -32.17
CA SER A 791 -24.70 13.70 -31.03
C SER A 791 -26.03 12.96 -30.83
N ASN A 792 -26.11 11.66 -31.13
CA ASN A 792 -27.42 10.97 -31.12
C ASN A 792 -27.40 9.51 -30.61
N ASP A 793 -26.45 9.17 -29.74
CA ASP A 793 -26.25 7.78 -29.29
C ASP A 793 -27.00 7.43 -27.99
N ARG A 794 -27.32 6.14 -27.84
CA ARG A 794 -28.14 5.58 -26.76
C ARG A 794 -27.40 5.57 -25.41
N SER A 795 -26.08 5.40 -25.45
CA SER A 795 -25.20 5.21 -24.28
C SER A 795 -25.04 6.46 -23.41
N TYR A 796 -25.09 7.66 -24.00
CA TYR A 796 -25.02 8.91 -23.22
C TYR A 796 -26.28 9.11 -22.34
N ARG A 797 -27.46 8.82 -22.89
CA ARG A 797 -28.73 8.85 -22.13
C ARG A 797 -28.76 7.77 -21.05
N LEU A 798 -28.02 6.69 -21.27
CA LEU A 798 -27.87 5.56 -20.37
C LEU A 798 -27.03 5.94 -19.14
N ALA A 799 -25.91 6.61 -19.38
CA ALA A 799 -25.09 7.21 -18.34
C ALA A 799 -25.88 8.25 -17.55
N GLU A 800 -26.53 9.22 -18.21
CA GLU A 800 -27.30 10.28 -17.54
C GLU A 800 -28.40 9.73 -16.60
N ASN A 801 -29.13 8.69 -17.00
CA ASN A 801 -30.16 8.06 -16.16
C ASN A 801 -29.61 7.41 -14.87
N LEU A 802 -28.31 7.08 -14.85
CA LEU A 802 -27.65 6.39 -13.74
C LEU A 802 -26.69 7.32 -12.97
N LYS A 803 -26.20 8.38 -13.62
CA LYS A 803 -25.28 9.40 -13.11
C LYS A 803 -25.74 10.01 -11.80
N GLU A 804 -27.03 10.29 -11.62
CA GLU A 804 -27.52 10.76 -10.32
C GLU A 804 -27.42 9.72 -9.21
N SER A 805 -27.62 8.43 -9.49
CA SER A 805 -27.41 7.36 -8.49
C SER A 805 -25.95 7.33 -8.04
N ILE A 806 -25.03 7.39 -9.01
CA ILE A 806 -23.58 7.35 -8.82
C ILE A 806 -23.08 8.60 -8.08
N LEU A 807 -23.48 9.80 -8.51
CA LEU A 807 -23.16 11.05 -7.83
C LEU A 807 -23.74 11.10 -6.42
N ASN A 808 -24.94 10.54 -6.19
CA ASN A 808 -25.50 10.41 -4.85
C ASN A 808 -24.68 9.47 -3.97
N ILE A 809 -24.11 8.39 -4.51
CA ILE A 809 -23.16 7.54 -3.79
C ILE A 809 -21.89 8.34 -3.44
N SER A 810 -21.23 8.97 -4.42
CA SER A 810 -20.03 9.81 -4.20
C SER A 810 -20.26 10.91 -3.17
N ASN A 811 -21.42 11.59 -3.21
CA ASN A 811 -21.80 12.61 -2.23
C ASN A 811 -21.98 12.03 -0.82
N ASN A 812 -22.58 10.84 -0.65
CA ASN A 812 -22.67 10.22 0.69
C ASN A 812 -21.30 9.78 1.22
N LEU A 813 -20.41 9.33 0.34
CA LEU A 813 -19.04 8.96 0.69
C LEU A 813 -18.21 10.19 1.08
N SER A 814 -18.28 11.29 0.31
CA SER A 814 -17.66 12.58 0.64
C SER A 814 -18.24 13.19 1.92
N ASN A 815 -19.56 13.12 2.14
CA ASN A 815 -20.18 13.57 3.40
C ASN A 815 -19.72 12.71 4.59
N SER A 816 -19.65 11.39 4.43
CA SER A 816 -19.12 10.48 5.46
C SER A 816 -17.67 10.84 5.79
N LEU A 817 -16.85 11.10 4.77
CA LEU A 817 -15.45 11.50 4.91
C LEU A 817 -15.28 12.86 5.61
N GLY A 818 -16.13 13.83 5.30
CA GLY A 818 -16.16 15.13 5.99
C GLY A 818 -16.62 15.00 7.44
N MET A 819 -17.57 14.12 7.75
CA MET A 819 -17.99 13.83 9.12
C MET A 819 -16.87 13.15 9.93
N LEU A 820 -16.10 12.25 9.31
CA LEU A 820 -14.96 11.57 9.92
C LEU A 820 -13.85 12.56 10.32
N GLN A 821 -13.49 13.48 9.42
CA GLN A 821 -12.49 14.52 9.68
C GLN A 821 -12.87 15.48 10.84
N ASN A 822 -14.14 15.59 11.21
CA ASN A 822 -14.64 16.49 12.25
C ASN A 822 -14.65 15.90 13.67
N ILE A 823 -14.27 14.63 13.84
CA ILE A 823 -14.48 13.95 15.12
C ILE A 823 -13.57 14.53 16.21
N PRO A 824 -14.09 14.86 17.42
CA PRO A 824 -13.27 15.27 18.55
C PRO A 824 -12.32 14.14 18.95
N GLY A 825 -11.03 14.37 18.72
CA GLY A 825 -9.98 13.35 18.75
C GLY A 825 -9.10 13.31 17.48
N ASN A 826 -9.49 14.02 16.42
CA ASN A 826 -8.85 14.02 15.09
C ASN A 826 -8.09 15.34 14.80
N ASN A 827 -7.83 16.14 15.84
CA ASN A 827 -7.69 17.60 15.72
C ASN A 827 -6.46 18.16 16.48
N HIS A 828 -5.43 17.33 16.70
CA HIS A 828 -4.32 17.64 17.61
C HIS A 828 -3.02 17.99 16.85
N SER A 829 -2.24 18.94 17.38
CA SER A 829 -0.83 19.13 16.98
C SER A 829 0.04 17.96 17.45
N LEU A 830 1.01 17.55 16.64
CA LEU A 830 2.06 16.58 17.02
C LEU A 830 3.42 17.12 16.58
N GLU A 831 4.37 17.11 17.49
CA GLU A 831 5.75 17.63 17.39
C GLU A 831 6.75 16.45 17.55
N PRO A 832 8.05 16.63 17.88
CA PRO A 832 9.01 15.52 17.86
C PRO A 832 9.39 14.85 19.19
N SER A 833 9.92 13.63 19.08
CA SER A 833 10.77 12.92 20.05
C SER A 833 11.63 11.87 19.30
N GLU A 834 12.61 11.24 19.95
CA GLU A 834 13.61 10.38 19.31
C GLU A 834 14.16 9.28 20.25
N VAL A 835 14.27 8.01 19.85
CA VAL A 835 14.76 6.93 20.73
C VAL A 835 15.37 5.75 19.96
N ASP A 836 16.31 5.04 20.56
CA ASP A 836 16.66 3.66 20.19
C ASP A 836 15.62 2.66 20.81
N VAL A 837 16.01 1.48 21.31
CA VAL A 837 15.24 0.25 20.99
C VAL A 837 14.96 -0.77 22.12
N GLU A 838 13.76 -1.36 22.07
CA GLU A 838 13.27 -2.56 22.81
C GLU A 838 12.85 -3.67 21.82
N PHE A 839 12.32 -4.81 22.29
CA PHE A 839 11.85 -5.91 21.43
C PHE A 839 10.41 -6.36 21.79
N PRO A 840 9.56 -6.68 20.79
CA PRO A 840 8.14 -7.02 20.98
C PRO A 840 7.93 -8.50 21.33
N SER A 841 6.67 -8.89 21.60
CA SER A 841 6.33 -10.26 22.02
C SER A 841 5.92 -11.20 20.87
N TRP A 842 5.37 -10.67 19.78
CA TRP A 842 4.55 -11.41 18.81
C TRP A 842 5.28 -12.42 17.92
N ILE A 843 6.62 -12.38 17.87
CA ILE A 843 7.40 -12.97 16.79
C ILE A 843 7.39 -14.51 16.86
N SER A 844 6.67 -15.15 15.93
CA SER A 844 6.28 -16.57 16.02
C SER A 844 7.37 -17.58 15.62
N GLU A 845 7.13 -18.87 15.90
CA GLU A 845 7.98 -19.99 15.45
C GLU A 845 7.59 -20.60 14.08
N ASN A 846 6.75 -19.90 13.30
CA ASN A 846 6.52 -20.19 11.87
C ASN A 846 6.70 -18.93 11.01
N ASP A 847 7.64 -18.04 11.39
CA ASP A 847 7.86 -16.73 10.76
C ASP A 847 9.34 -16.27 10.80
N LYS A 848 9.97 -16.33 11.98
CA LYS A 848 11.24 -15.69 12.36
C LYS A 848 12.53 -16.10 11.60
N ARG A 849 12.48 -16.62 10.36
CA ARG A 849 13.68 -16.98 9.57
C ARG A 849 14.09 -15.94 8.53
N LEU A 850 13.24 -15.01 8.04
CA LEU A 850 12.93 -14.91 6.59
C LEU A 850 13.04 -13.59 5.76
N LEU A 851 13.95 -12.63 6.00
CA LEU A 851 14.43 -11.48 5.13
C LEU A 851 15.79 -11.21 4.26
N GLN A 852 17.03 -11.79 4.01
CA GLN A 852 18.20 -12.74 4.37
C GLN A 852 18.33 -14.21 3.97
N ALA A 853 17.72 -14.64 2.88
CA ALA A 853 18.38 -15.42 1.87
C ALA A 853 18.86 -14.39 0.89
N SER A 854 20.05 -14.59 0.35
CA SER A 854 20.33 -14.02 -0.95
C SER A 854 19.17 -14.37 -1.88
N PRO A 855 18.75 -13.48 -2.80
CA PRO A 855 17.74 -13.81 -3.80
C PRO A 855 18.38 -14.84 -4.74
N GLY A 856 18.39 -16.09 -4.28
CA GLY A 856 19.68 -16.77 -4.15
C GLY A 856 19.70 -18.17 -3.62
N GLU A 857 19.00 -18.43 -2.52
CA GLU A 857 18.67 -19.79 -2.11
C GLU A 857 17.24 -19.78 -1.61
N THR A 858 16.25 -20.15 -2.43
CA THR A 858 14.85 -19.81 -2.08
C THR A 858 13.75 -20.63 -2.82
N LYS A 859 13.09 -21.58 -2.12
CA LYS A 859 11.88 -22.40 -2.42
C LYS A 859 11.10 -22.05 -3.71
N PHE A 860 10.97 -22.98 -4.65
CA PHE A 860 9.86 -22.91 -5.63
C PHE A 860 8.51 -23.03 -4.89
N ASN A 861 7.49 -22.25 -5.27
CA ASN A 861 6.11 -22.67 -5.02
C ASN A 861 5.38 -23.23 -6.26
N LEU A 862 5.65 -22.66 -7.44
CA LEU A 862 5.26 -23.07 -8.79
C LEU A 862 6.28 -22.38 -9.74
N THR A 863 6.10 -22.54 -11.04
CA THR A 863 6.95 -22.10 -12.17
C THR A 863 6.17 -21.90 -13.47
N VAL A 864 6.66 -21.04 -14.36
CA VAL A 864 6.16 -20.84 -15.72
C VAL A 864 7.36 -20.84 -16.65
N ALA A 865 7.23 -21.25 -17.89
CA ALA A 865 8.16 -20.82 -18.92
C ALA A 865 7.53 -21.09 -20.27
N GLN A 866 7.75 -20.20 -21.25
CA GLN A 866 7.32 -20.48 -22.62
C GLN A 866 7.99 -21.72 -23.21
N ASP A 867 9.17 -22.11 -22.69
CA ASP A 867 9.88 -23.33 -23.06
C ASP A 867 9.26 -24.62 -22.48
N GLY A 868 8.28 -24.49 -21.59
CA GLY A 868 7.56 -25.60 -20.98
C GLY A 868 8.33 -26.41 -19.94
N THR A 869 9.53 -26.00 -19.53
CA THR A 869 10.35 -26.73 -18.53
C THR A 869 9.80 -26.68 -17.09
N GLN A 870 8.57 -26.19 -16.89
CA GLN A 870 8.06 -25.56 -15.66
C GLN A 870 6.56 -25.80 -15.46
N ASP A 871 6.02 -25.43 -14.29
CA ASP A 871 4.67 -25.80 -13.83
C ASP A 871 3.55 -25.27 -14.74
N PHE A 872 3.77 -24.17 -15.48
CA PHE A 872 2.81 -23.60 -16.41
C PHE A 872 3.47 -23.17 -17.74
N THR A 873 3.04 -23.78 -18.84
CA THR A 873 3.88 -23.95 -20.05
C THR A 873 3.42 -23.13 -21.27
N THR A 874 2.24 -23.43 -21.81
CA THR A 874 1.56 -22.68 -22.88
C THR A 874 0.15 -22.38 -22.38
N ILE A 875 -0.10 -21.12 -22.03
CA ILE A 875 -0.50 -20.86 -20.64
C ILE A 875 -1.98 -20.48 -20.47
N SER A 876 -2.30 -19.21 -20.20
CA SER A 876 -3.62 -18.81 -19.68
C SER A 876 -4.09 -19.67 -18.49
N ALA A 877 -3.28 -19.72 -17.41
CA ALA A 877 -3.44 -20.64 -16.26
C ALA A 877 -2.78 -20.24 -14.91
N ALA A 878 -1.52 -19.78 -14.91
CA ALA A 878 -0.60 -20.18 -13.83
C ALA A 878 -1.04 -19.74 -12.44
N VAL A 879 -1.47 -18.51 -12.40
CA VAL A 879 -1.78 -17.78 -11.18
C VAL A 879 -3.25 -17.91 -10.83
N SER A 880 -3.96 -18.77 -11.53
CA SER A 880 -5.33 -19.14 -11.24
C SER A 880 -5.42 -20.32 -10.26
N ALA A 881 -4.32 -20.75 -9.61
CA ALA A 881 -4.20 -22.10 -9.01
C ALA A 881 -3.62 -22.20 -7.57
N ALA A 882 -4.46 -22.34 -6.52
CA ALA A 882 -4.11 -22.80 -5.13
C ALA A 882 -5.39 -23.02 -4.25
N PRO A 883 -5.32 -23.18 -2.90
CA PRO A 883 -6.49 -23.38 -2.02
C PRO A 883 -7.22 -22.05 -1.69
N ASN A 884 -7.53 -21.73 -0.41
CA ASN A 884 -8.34 -20.58 -0.03
C ASN A 884 -7.89 -19.87 1.27
N SER A 885 -7.89 -18.51 1.22
CA SER A 885 -7.11 -17.45 1.92
C SER A 885 -5.84 -17.79 2.73
N SER A 886 -5.66 -19.01 3.24
CA SER A 886 -4.45 -19.77 3.59
C SER A 886 -3.23 -19.07 4.23
N GLU A 887 -2.95 -19.40 5.51
CA GLU A 887 -1.66 -19.13 6.18
C GLU A 887 -0.45 -19.73 5.43
N THR A 888 -0.61 -20.78 4.63
CA THR A 888 0.49 -21.46 3.94
C THR A 888 0.49 -21.20 2.42
N ARG A 889 1.68 -20.97 1.86
CA ARG A 889 1.87 -20.17 0.63
C ARG A 889 2.25 -20.99 -0.60
N PHE A 890 1.75 -20.53 -1.75
CA PHE A 890 2.04 -20.96 -3.12
C PHE A 890 2.33 -19.72 -4.02
N MET A 891 3.09 -19.80 -5.13
CA MET A 891 3.77 -18.73 -5.94
C MET A 891 4.40 -19.28 -7.29
N ILE A 892 5.09 -18.58 -8.26
CA ILE A 892 5.43 -19.10 -9.65
C ILE A 892 6.69 -18.64 -10.50
N TYR A 893 7.76 -19.42 -10.75
CA TYR A 893 8.94 -19.13 -11.66
C TYR A 893 8.86 -19.15 -13.20
N ILE A 894 8.49 -18.02 -13.85
CA ILE A 894 8.65 -17.70 -15.30
C ILE A 894 10.08 -17.88 -15.77
N LYS A 895 10.32 -17.85 -17.08
CA LYS A 895 11.65 -17.50 -17.60
C LYS A 895 11.63 -16.47 -18.72
N GLY A 896 12.81 -16.10 -19.14
CA GLY A 896 13.11 -15.31 -20.33
C GLY A 896 12.26 -15.66 -21.54
N GLY A 897 11.36 -14.79 -21.98
CA GLY A 897 10.63 -14.92 -23.25
C GLY A 897 9.43 -13.97 -23.38
N VAL A 898 9.02 -13.61 -24.61
CA VAL A 898 7.88 -12.69 -24.81
C VAL A 898 6.52 -13.41 -24.79
N TYR A 899 5.76 -13.32 -23.71
CA TYR A 899 4.49 -13.99 -23.45
C TYR A 899 3.26 -13.19 -23.93
N PHE A 900 2.96 -13.02 -25.22
CA PHE A 900 1.81 -12.19 -25.64
C PHE A 900 0.45 -12.60 -25.01
N GLU A 901 0.01 -11.93 -23.94
CA GLU A 901 -1.19 -12.30 -23.17
C GLU A 901 -1.99 -11.06 -22.77
N ASN A 902 -3.32 -11.15 -22.70
CA ASN A 902 -4.15 -10.06 -22.19
C ASN A 902 -4.82 -10.47 -20.91
N VAL A 903 -5.07 -9.48 -20.07
CA VAL A 903 -4.70 -9.61 -18.67
C VAL A 903 -5.10 -8.31 -17.92
N GLU A 904 -6.08 -8.36 -17.02
CA GLU A 904 -6.29 -7.39 -15.92
C GLU A 904 -7.01 -8.12 -14.76
N ILE A 905 -6.62 -7.94 -13.47
CA ILE A 905 -6.96 -8.84 -12.32
C ILE A 905 -8.25 -8.44 -11.58
N PRO A 906 -9.29 -9.26 -11.52
CA PRO A 906 -10.38 -9.10 -10.57
C PRO A 906 -9.98 -9.00 -9.09
N LYS A 907 -10.88 -8.41 -8.29
CA LYS A 907 -10.64 -8.05 -6.90
C LYS A 907 -11.00 -9.18 -5.90
N LYS A 908 -10.27 -10.31 -5.94
CA LYS A 908 -10.77 -11.57 -5.35
C LYS A 908 -9.87 -12.76 -4.90
N LYS A 909 -8.93 -13.37 -5.66
CA LYS A 909 -8.19 -14.59 -5.19
C LYS A 909 -6.70 -14.60 -5.47
N THR A 910 -5.81 -14.87 -4.48
CA THR A 910 -4.31 -14.96 -4.20
C THR A 910 -4.02 -16.39 -3.70
N MET A 911 -2.85 -16.97 -3.37
CA MET A 911 -1.55 -16.50 -2.80
C MET A 911 -0.39 -16.44 -3.80
N ILE A 912 -0.68 -16.71 -5.07
CA ILE A 912 0.27 -17.08 -6.10
C ILE A 912 1.03 -15.88 -6.66
N MET A 913 1.98 -15.34 -5.90
CA MET A 913 2.92 -14.37 -6.46
C MET A 913 3.82 -15.14 -7.40
N LEU A 914 4.41 -14.55 -8.41
CA LEU A 914 5.19 -15.34 -9.36
C LEU A 914 6.67 -15.43 -8.95
N VAL A 915 7.54 -15.64 -9.94
CA VAL A 915 8.99 -15.86 -10.00
C VAL A 915 9.40 -15.65 -11.51
N GLY A 916 10.61 -15.28 -11.98
CA GLY A 916 11.05 -15.50 -13.39
C GLY A 916 11.96 -14.53 -14.24
N ASP A 917 12.59 -15.00 -15.34
CA ASP A 917 14.02 -14.66 -15.59
C ASP A 917 14.68 -14.31 -16.97
N GLY A 918 15.42 -13.20 -17.06
CA GLY A 918 16.64 -13.04 -17.90
C GLY A 918 16.66 -11.87 -18.91
N ILE A 919 17.12 -10.69 -18.47
CA ILE A 919 16.98 -9.40 -19.18
C ILE A 919 17.67 -9.48 -20.54
N GLY A 920 16.88 -9.20 -21.58
CA GLY A 920 17.20 -9.47 -22.99
C GLY A 920 16.26 -10.49 -23.64
N LYS A 921 15.46 -11.24 -22.85
CA LYS A 921 14.54 -12.27 -23.35
C LYS A 921 13.04 -11.93 -23.20
N THR A 922 12.58 -11.60 -21.99
CA THR A 922 11.13 -11.48 -21.69
C THR A 922 10.49 -10.14 -21.96
N ILE A 923 9.18 -10.20 -22.29
CA ILE A 923 8.09 -9.22 -22.34
C ILE A 923 6.73 -10.01 -22.18
N ILE A 924 5.52 -9.50 -21.89
CA ILE A 924 4.23 -10.29 -21.99
C ILE A 924 3.19 -9.57 -22.87
N LYS A 925 3.48 -8.33 -23.20
CA LYS A 925 3.13 -7.61 -24.42
C LYS A 925 1.73 -7.84 -25.00
N ALA A 926 0.81 -6.90 -24.78
CA ALA A 926 -0.41 -6.80 -25.61
C ALA A 926 -0.69 -5.36 -26.09
N ASN A 927 -1.82 -5.13 -26.75
CA ASN A 927 -2.07 -3.92 -27.55
C ASN A 927 -3.53 -3.45 -27.56
N ARG A 928 -4.33 -3.87 -26.58
CA ARG A 928 -5.71 -3.39 -26.41
C ARG A 928 -5.72 -1.86 -26.26
N SER A 929 -6.73 -1.20 -26.85
CA SER A 929 -6.83 0.27 -26.93
C SER A 929 -8.28 0.74 -27.15
N ARG A 930 -8.66 1.95 -26.70
CA ARG A 930 -10.05 2.47 -26.87
C ARG A 930 -10.42 2.79 -28.32
N ALA A 931 -9.44 2.80 -29.23
CA ALA A 931 -9.66 2.81 -30.67
C ALA A 931 -10.17 1.45 -31.22
N ASP A 932 -9.79 0.34 -30.59
CA ASP A 932 -9.85 -0.98 -31.22
C ASP A 932 -11.08 -1.82 -30.91
N GLY A 933 -11.78 -1.56 -29.81
CA GLY A 933 -12.67 -2.58 -29.27
C GLY A 933 -11.88 -3.53 -28.37
N TRP A 934 -10.95 -2.93 -27.63
CA TRP A 934 -10.87 -3.07 -26.18
C TRP A 934 -10.88 -1.64 -25.60
N SER A 935 -10.77 -1.46 -24.28
CA SER A 935 -11.38 -0.29 -23.57
C SER A 935 -10.48 0.91 -23.29
N THR A 936 -10.83 1.76 -22.32
CA THR A 936 -9.77 2.29 -21.44
C THR A 936 -9.49 1.29 -20.35
N PHE A 937 -10.45 1.05 -19.45
CA PHE A 937 -10.26 0.14 -18.32
C PHE A 937 -9.96 -1.26 -18.82
N GLN A 938 -10.97 -1.91 -19.42
CA GLN A 938 -10.75 -3.12 -20.20
C GLN A 938 -9.95 -2.92 -21.50
N SER A 939 -9.06 -1.92 -21.61
CA SER A 939 -7.89 -2.20 -22.41
C SER A 939 -6.96 -3.15 -21.66
N ALA A 940 -7.31 -3.58 -20.44
CA ALA A 940 -7.17 -4.94 -19.90
C ALA A 940 -5.92 -5.69 -20.37
N THR A 941 -4.81 -4.98 -20.33
CA THR A 941 -3.50 -5.53 -20.60
C THR A 941 -2.65 -5.45 -19.36
N VAL A 942 -3.00 -4.69 -18.32
CA VAL A 942 -2.41 -4.87 -16.99
C VAL A 942 -3.24 -4.20 -15.90
N GLY A 943 -2.89 -2.98 -15.49
CA GLY A 943 -3.53 -2.19 -14.45
C GLY A 943 -3.20 -2.70 -13.05
N VAL A 944 -3.99 -2.32 -12.05
CA VAL A 944 -4.12 -2.99 -10.73
C VAL A 944 -5.40 -2.41 -9.90
N LYS A 945 -6.47 -2.91 -9.07
CA LYS A 945 -7.31 -4.03 -8.28
C LYS A 945 -6.97 -5.51 -7.72
N GLY A 946 -6.21 -5.76 -6.63
CA GLY A 946 -5.43 -7.02 -6.36
C GLY A 946 -4.85 -7.09 -4.91
N GLU A 947 -4.78 -8.24 -4.20
CA GLU A 947 -4.59 -8.32 -2.71
C GLU A 947 -3.18 -8.64 -2.16
N GLY A 948 -2.80 -7.93 -1.09
CA GLY A 948 -1.52 -8.02 -0.37
C GLY A 948 -0.34 -8.11 -1.32
N PHE A 949 -0.10 -7.03 -2.05
CA PHE A 949 0.08 -7.19 -3.48
C PHE A 949 1.50 -7.02 -4.05
N ILE A 950 2.46 -7.84 -3.59
CA ILE A 950 3.87 -7.92 -4.00
C ILE A 950 4.31 -8.99 -4.98
N ALA A 951 5.23 -8.60 -5.87
CA ALA A 951 5.90 -9.43 -6.82
C ALA A 951 7.42 -9.15 -6.96
N LYS A 952 8.08 -9.62 -8.03
CA LYS A 952 9.54 -9.59 -8.33
C LYS A 952 9.93 -9.55 -9.86
N ASP A 953 11.01 -10.21 -10.34
CA ASP A 953 12.03 -9.70 -11.33
C ASP A 953 11.81 -10.02 -12.82
N ILE A 954 12.10 -9.05 -13.73
CA ILE A 954 11.01 -8.50 -14.59
C ILE A 954 11.38 -7.61 -15.86
N SER A 955 10.56 -7.50 -16.97
CA SER A 955 10.76 -6.70 -18.27
C SER A 955 9.62 -6.48 -19.38
N PHE A 956 8.70 -5.50 -19.42
CA PHE A 956 7.40 -5.50 -20.21
C PHE A 956 7.16 -4.52 -21.48
N VAL A 957 6.00 -4.40 -22.22
CA VAL A 957 5.60 -3.52 -23.43
C VAL A 957 4.09 -3.54 -23.90
N ASN A 958 3.18 -2.57 -23.59
CA ASN A 958 1.97 -2.38 -24.44
C ASN A 958 2.36 -1.63 -25.71
N PHE A 959 2.00 -2.16 -26.88
CA PHE A 959 2.48 -1.68 -28.19
C PHE A 959 1.40 -1.14 -29.13
N ALA A 960 0.25 -0.69 -28.63
CA ALA A 960 -0.84 -0.19 -29.46
C ALA A 960 -0.40 0.97 -30.39
N GLY A 961 0.41 1.91 -29.88
CA GLY A 961 0.91 3.06 -30.64
C GLY A 961 0.15 4.36 -30.35
N PRO A 962 0.72 5.54 -30.64
CA PRO A 962 0.08 6.81 -30.32
C PRO A 962 -1.15 7.08 -31.20
N SER A 963 -1.27 6.42 -32.35
CA SER A 963 -2.47 6.53 -33.22
C SER A 963 -3.62 5.62 -32.76
N LYS A 964 -3.40 4.79 -31.73
CA LYS A 964 -4.46 4.04 -31.04
C LYS A 964 -5.05 4.82 -29.88
N TYR A 965 -4.75 6.12 -29.84
CA TYR A 965 -5.10 7.08 -28.80
C TYR A 965 -4.23 6.87 -27.54
N GLN A 966 -4.25 7.75 -26.54
CA GLN A 966 -5.35 7.86 -25.58
C GLN A 966 -5.83 6.39 -25.43
N ALA A 967 -4.90 5.56 -24.95
CA ALA A 967 -4.92 4.11 -24.85
C ALA A 967 -3.66 3.60 -24.11
N VAL A 968 -3.71 2.35 -23.63
CA VAL A 968 -3.24 2.09 -22.27
C VAL A 968 -2.08 1.10 -22.17
N ALA A 969 -1.53 0.95 -20.97
CA ALA A 969 -0.39 0.13 -20.61
C ALA A 969 -0.30 -0.12 -19.09
N PHE A 970 -0.85 0.78 -18.28
CA PHE A 970 -0.87 0.60 -16.83
C PHE A 970 -2.07 1.29 -16.16
N ARG A 971 -2.16 1.19 -14.83
CA ARG A 971 -2.86 2.00 -13.80
C ARG A 971 -2.82 1.19 -12.50
N SER A 972 -3.18 1.79 -11.36
CA SER A 972 -2.95 1.27 -10.00
C SER A 972 -3.83 1.92 -8.97
N GLY A 973 -4.78 1.21 -8.38
CA GLY A 973 -5.67 1.70 -7.33
C GLY A 973 -5.50 1.17 -5.91
N SER A 974 -4.33 0.66 -5.59
CA SER A 974 -3.93 0.19 -4.26
C SER A 974 -4.35 1.14 -3.15
N ASN A 975 -5.11 0.63 -2.19
CA ASN A 975 -4.76 0.90 -0.81
C ASN A 975 -3.69 -0.15 -0.47
N HIS A 976 -2.41 0.14 -0.78
CA HIS A 976 -1.18 -0.59 -0.39
C HIS A 976 -0.37 -1.53 -1.37
N SER A 977 0.08 -1.14 -2.58
CA SER A 977 0.93 -2.01 -3.47
C SER A 977 2.36 -1.48 -3.80
N ALA A 978 3.09 -2.10 -4.77
CA ALA A 978 4.61 -2.40 -4.82
C ALA A 978 4.84 -2.38 -6.46
N PHE A 979 5.97 -1.86 -7.02
CA PHE A 979 6.50 -2.02 -8.43
C PHE A 979 8.09 -1.99 -8.53
N TYR A 980 8.80 -2.74 -9.44
CA TYR A 980 10.25 -3.20 -9.31
C TYR A 980 11.15 -3.94 -10.48
N ARG A 981 11.00 -4.05 -11.84
CA ARG A 981 12.09 -4.06 -12.97
C ARG A 981 11.64 -4.39 -14.45
N CYS A 982 12.15 -3.77 -15.54
CA CYS A 982 11.24 -3.60 -16.73
C CYS A 982 11.72 -3.50 -18.22
N ALA A 983 10.69 -3.29 -19.05
CA ALA A 983 10.59 -2.61 -20.33
C ALA A 983 9.13 -2.02 -20.43
N PHE A 984 8.77 -1.16 -21.43
CA PHE A 984 7.43 -0.88 -22.01
C PHE A 984 7.30 0.18 -23.14
N GLU A 985 7.14 -0.25 -24.39
CA GLU A 985 6.97 0.67 -25.52
C GLU A 985 5.52 1.16 -25.81
N GLY A 986 4.87 1.78 -24.82
CA GLY A 986 3.51 2.34 -24.94
C GLY A 986 3.49 3.85 -25.16
N TYR A 987 2.30 4.46 -25.10
CA TYR A 987 2.11 5.81 -25.66
C TYR A 987 1.23 6.72 -24.83
N GLN A 988 0.10 7.20 -25.35
CA GLN A 988 -0.55 8.41 -24.86
C GLN A 988 -1.79 8.06 -24.04
N ASP A 989 -1.92 8.74 -22.90
CA ASP A 989 -3.02 8.69 -21.95
C ASP A 989 -3.33 7.23 -21.56
N THR A 990 -2.44 6.72 -20.69
CA THR A 990 -1.97 5.33 -20.73
C THR A 990 -1.99 4.63 -19.37
N LEU A 991 -2.29 5.35 -18.27
CA LEU A 991 -1.89 4.97 -16.89
C LEU A 991 -2.60 5.79 -15.77
N TYR A 992 -3.94 5.90 -15.78
CA TYR A 992 -4.79 6.55 -14.75
C TYR A 992 -4.69 5.93 -13.34
N ALA A 993 -3.50 5.60 -12.78
CA ALA A 993 -3.25 5.15 -11.40
C ALA A 993 -4.45 5.39 -10.45
N HIS A 994 -5.29 4.35 -10.32
CA HIS A 994 -6.74 4.41 -10.24
C HIS A 994 -7.26 5.09 -9.00
N SER A 995 -7.08 4.44 -7.85
CA SER A 995 -7.65 4.74 -6.53
C SER A 995 -6.65 4.62 -5.38
N ALA A 996 -7.02 5.22 -4.26
CA ALA A 996 -6.43 4.98 -2.96
C ALA A 996 -4.96 5.41 -2.65
N ARG A 997 -4.19 4.66 -1.84
CA ARG A 997 -3.03 5.11 -1.02
C ARG A 997 -1.76 4.27 -1.19
N GLN A 998 -0.60 4.87 -1.61
CA GLN A 998 0.67 5.40 -4.13
C GLN A 998 2.10 6.00 -4.36
N PHE A 999 3.14 5.17 -4.41
CA PHE A 999 4.57 5.26 -4.62
C PHE A 999 4.87 4.43 -5.96
N TYR A 1000 6.04 4.49 -6.64
CA TYR A 1000 6.56 3.79 -7.88
C TYR A 1000 8.16 3.74 -7.84
N ARG A 1001 9.05 2.85 -8.40
CA ARG A 1001 10.54 2.84 -8.03
C ARG A 1001 11.76 2.27 -8.86
N GLU A 1002 12.72 2.98 -9.47
CA GLU A 1002 13.98 2.61 -10.26
C GLU A 1002 13.76 2.00 -11.67
N CYS A 1003 14.52 2.35 -12.72
CA CYS A 1003 13.85 2.68 -13.99
C CYS A 1003 14.57 2.94 -15.33
N ASP A 1004 13.76 2.80 -16.39
CA ASP A 1004 13.89 3.18 -17.83
C ASP A 1004 12.48 3.01 -18.48
N ILE A 1005 11.93 4.00 -19.25
CA ILE A 1005 10.47 4.23 -19.55
C ILE A 1005 10.19 4.42 -21.08
N PHE A 1006 8.93 4.66 -21.51
CA PHE A 1006 8.45 5.06 -22.85
C PHE A 1006 6.89 5.37 -22.84
N GLY A 1007 6.41 6.58 -22.49
CA GLY A 1007 4.98 7.02 -22.64
C GLY A 1007 4.77 8.31 -23.46
N THR A 1008 3.60 9.00 -23.44
CA THR A 1008 3.39 10.29 -24.15
C THR A 1008 2.34 11.21 -23.49
N VAL A 1009 1.16 11.50 -24.08
CA VAL A 1009 0.20 12.47 -23.51
C VAL A 1009 -0.29 11.97 -22.15
N ASP A 1010 -0.52 12.87 -21.20
CA ASP A 1010 -1.16 12.70 -19.89
C ASP A 1010 -0.67 11.56 -18.98
N PHE A 1011 -1.11 10.35 -19.34
CA PHE A 1011 -0.78 9.00 -18.93
C PHE A 1011 -0.37 8.69 -17.49
N ILE A 1012 0.60 9.31 -16.83
CA ILE A 1012 0.90 9.04 -15.42
C ILE A 1012 -0.18 9.75 -14.59
N PHE A 1013 -1.22 9.04 -14.21
CA PHE A 1013 -2.52 9.70 -14.15
C PHE A 1013 -3.33 9.16 -12.98
N GLY A 1014 -4.46 9.77 -12.64
CA GLY A 1014 -5.48 9.13 -11.80
C GLY A 1014 -5.47 9.31 -10.29
N ASN A 1015 -6.50 8.71 -9.69
CA ASN A 1015 -7.05 9.06 -8.40
C ASN A 1015 -6.76 8.06 -7.28
N ALA A 1016 -5.78 7.21 -7.51
CA ALA A 1016 -4.83 7.01 -6.48
C ALA A 1016 -4.28 8.37 -6.11
N ALA A 1017 -3.90 8.47 -4.86
CA ALA A 1017 -3.64 9.73 -4.24
C ALA A 1017 -2.25 10.34 -4.67
N VAL A 1018 -1.81 10.13 -5.91
CA VAL A 1018 -0.68 9.24 -6.27
C VAL A 1018 0.70 9.87 -6.49
N VAL A 1019 1.63 9.47 -5.64
CA VAL A 1019 3.08 9.59 -5.77
C VAL A 1019 3.55 8.61 -6.82
N PHE A 1020 3.49 9.10 -8.04
CA PHE A 1020 4.67 8.98 -8.88
C PHE A 1020 5.82 9.58 -8.08
N GLN A 1021 6.69 8.69 -7.57
CA GLN A 1021 7.49 8.80 -6.36
C GLN A 1021 8.93 8.43 -6.52
N ASN A 1022 9.84 9.29 -6.12
CA ASN A 1022 11.23 8.96 -5.85
C ASN A 1022 12.25 8.85 -7.01
N CYS A 1023 12.04 9.11 -8.31
CA CYS A 1023 13.19 9.45 -9.20
C CYS A 1023 12.91 10.20 -10.53
N SER A 1024 11.83 10.00 -11.30
CA SER A 1024 11.64 10.48 -12.69
C SER A 1024 10.33 10.06 -13.41
N LEU A 1025 10.19 10.12 -14.76
CA LEU A 1025 9.42 9.28 -15.73
C LEU A 1025 9.92 9.60 -17.21
N TYR A 1026 9.87 8.69 -18.21
CA TYR A 1026 10.16 8.95 -19.67
C TYR A 1026 8.89 9.02 -20.55
N ALA A 1027 8.72 10.05 -21.38
CA ALA A 1027 7.82 9.94 -22.52
C ALA A 1027 8.60 9.67 -23.82
N ARG A 1028 8.02 10.02 -24.96
CA ARG A 1028 8.44 9.60 -26.29
C ARG A 1028 8.09 10.65 -27.33
N ARG A 1029 8.27 10.27 -28.59
CA ARG A 1029 7.64 10.86 -29.76
C ARG A 1029 6.13 10.57 -29.79
N PRO A 1030 5.26 11.59 -29.67
CA PRO A 1030 3.83 11.44 -29.91
C PRO A 1030 3.52 11.61 -31.40
N ASN A 1031 2.24 11.56 -31.77
CA ASN A 1031 1.82 12.00 -33.09
C ASN A 1031 2.05 13.51 -33.26
N PRO A 1032 2.21 14.00 -34.51
CA PRO A 1032 2.23 15.43 -34.82
C PRO A 1032 1.11 16.22 -34.11
N GLN A 1033 1.39 17.48 -33.77
CA GLN A 1033 0.51 18.40 -33.03
C GLN A 1033 0.14 18.00 -31.59
N GLN A 1034 0.37 16.75 -31.15
CA GLN A 1034 0.10 16.36 -29.76
C GLN A 1034 1.07 17.02 -28.78
N LYS A 1035 0.50 17.52 -27.68
CA LYS A 1035 1.23 17.99 -26.50
C LYS A 1035 1.43 16.80 -25.61
N ILE A 1036 2.63 16.61 -25.08
CA ILE A 1036 2.83 15.60 -24.04
C ILE A 1036 2.56 16.23 -22.69
N THR A 1037 1.84 15.49 -21.86
CA THR A 1037 1.49 15.88 -20.50
C THR A 1037 1.92 14.77 -19.56
N PHE A 1038 2.49 15.14 -18.44
CA PHE A 1038 3.31 14.22 -17.67
C PHE A 1038 2.54 13.66 -16.48
N THR A 1039 1.43 14.31 -16.14
CA THR A 1039 0.46 13.87 -15.14
C THR A 1039 -0.97 14.36 -15.46
N ALA A 1040 -2.05 13.63 -15.13
CA ALA A 1040 -3.42 14.19 -15.03
C ALA A 1040 -4.37 13.31 -14.17
N GLN A 1041 -5.44 13.78 -13.50
CA GLN A 1041 -6.20 12.87 -12.59
C GLN A 1041 -7.66 13.14 -12.19
N GLY A 1042 -8.22 12.08 -11.58
CA GLY A 1042 -9.58 11.94 -11.12
C GLY A 1042 -10.02 12.74 -9.89
N ARG A 1043 -9.18 13.17 -8.93
CA ARG A 1043 -9.73 13.73 -7.66
C ARG A 1043 -10.81 14.75 -7.89
N ASN A 1044 -12.00 14.42 -7.40
CA ASN A 1044 -13.22 15.08 -7.77
C ASN A 1044 -13.83 15.85 -6.58
N PHE A 1045 -13.37 15.58 -5.36
CA PHE A 1045 -13.82 16.21 -4.12
C PHE A 1045 -12.64 16.70 -3.27
N SER A 1046 -12.82 17.74 -2.46
CA SER A 1046 -11.72 18.39 -1.72
C SER A 1046 -11.24 17.65 -0.47
N ASN A 1047 -12.09 16.81 0.11
CA ASN A 1047 -11.86 16.11 1.38
C ASN A 1047 -11.50 14.62 1.21
N GLU A 1048 -11.82 14.07 0.04
CA GLU A 1048 -11.24 12.86 -0.56
C GLU A 1048 -9.72 12.84 -0.34
N ALA A 1049 -9.15 11.75 0.20
CA ALA A 1049 -7.84 11.80 0.86
C ALA A 1049 -6.64 12.10 -0.07
N THR A 1050 -6.81 11.75 -1.34
CA THR A 1050 -6.19 12.23 -2.60
C THR A 1050 -5.68 13.82 -2.67
N GLY A 1051 -3.74 14.95 -3.39
CA GLY A 1051 -2.29 14.70 -3.89
C GLY A 1051 -1.87 14.23 -5.31
N ILE A 1052 -0.54 14.05 -5.43
CA ILE A 1052 0.26 13.37 -6.47
C ILE A 1052 1.47 12.71 -5.73
N SER A 1053 2.79 12.80 -6.11
CA SER A 1053 3.95 13.08 -5.14
C SER A 1053 5.56 13.09 -5.23
N ILE A 1054 6.37 13.02 -6.30
CA ILE A 1054 7.80 13.58 -6.41
C ILE A 1054 8.79 13.52 -5.17
N ILE A 1055 9.71 14.51 -5.05
CA ILE A 1055 11.01 14.73 -4.34
C ILE A 1055 12.34 14.85 -5.12
N HIS A 1056 12.62 14.39 -6.36
CA HIS A 1056 13.86 14.75 -7.14
C HIS A 1056 14.04 14.20 -8.62
N CYS A 1057 14.37 15.01 -9.68
CA CYS A 1057 15.70 15.16 -10.37
C CYS A 1057 15.75 15.64 -11.87
N ARG A 1058 15.35 14.80 -12.84
CA ARG A 1058 15.31 14.85 -14.35
C ARG A 1058 14.12 15.49 -15.12
N ILE A 1059 14.10 15.50 -16.47
CA ILE A 1059 12.87 15.44 -17.35
C ILE A 1059 13.13 14.89 -18.80
N LEU A 1060 14.19 14.08 -18.98
CA LEU A 1060 14.93 13.93 -20.25
C LEU A 1060 14.20 13.57 -21.55
N ALA A 1061 14.92 13.75 -22.69
CA ALA A 1061 14.82 12.92 -23.90
C ALA A 1061 16.10 12.12 -24.21
N ALA A 1062 15.94 10.95 -24.84
CA ALA A 1062 16.99 9.91 -24.92
C ALA A 1062 17.26 9.43 -26.35
N THR A 1063 16.21 9.01 -27.03
CA THR A 1063 16.24 8.25 -28.27
C THR A 1063 15.20 8.80 -29.27
N ASP A 1064 13.90 8.50 -29.15
CA ASP A 1064 12.97 8.67 -30.29
C ASP A 1064 12.48 10.11 -30.60
N LEU A 1065 12.51 11.03 -29.62
CA LEU A 1065 12.26 12.46 -29.86
C LEU A 1065 13.31 13.42 -29.25
N ILE A 1066 14.44 12.95 -28.70
CA ILE A 1066 15.59 13.89 -28.51
C ILE A 1066 15.96 14.62 -29.82
N PRO A 1067 15.91 14.01 -31.03
CA PRO A 1067 16.26 14.69 -32.27
C PRO A 1067 15.17 15.68 -32.74
N VAL A 1068 13.95 15.62 -32.20
CA VAL A 1068 12.80 16.43 -32.65
C VAL A 1068 12.06 17.12 -31.50
N LYS A 1069 12.68 17.26 -30.32
CA LYS A 1069 12.02 17.75 -29.09
C LYS A 1069 11.44 19.16 -29.22
N ALA A 1070 12.12 20.03 -29.95
CA ALA A 1070 11.68 21.40 -30.22
C ALA A 1070 10.33 21.47 -30.98
N ASN A 1071 9.94 20.40 -31.69
CA ASN A 1071 8.72 20.36 -32.48
C ASN A 1071 7.46 20.05 -31.65
N PHE A 1072 7.60 19.67 -30.36
CA PHE A 1072 6.47 19.21 -29.56
C PHE A 1072 6.51 19.75 -28.13
N LYS A 1073 5.42 20.38 -27.71
CA LYS A 1073 5.27 20.87 -26.34
C LYS A 1073 5.09 19.73 -25.33
N ALA A 1074 5.31 20.09 -24.08
CA ALA A 1074 5.60 19.20 -22.98
C ALA A 1074 5.18 19.90 -21.68
N TYR A 1075 4.39 19.25 -20.83
CA TYR A 1075 3.86 19.86 -19.61
C TYR A 1075 3.81 18.86 -18.48
N LEU A 1076 4.20 19.25 -17.27
CA LEU A 1076 4.27 18.44 -16.06
C LEU A 1076 2.94 17.78 -15.70
N GLY A 1077 1.84 18.30 -16.26
CA GLY A 1077 0.54 17.70 -16.27
C GLY A 1077 -0.55 18.66 -16.71
N ARG A 1078 -1.80 18.18 -16.71
CA ARG A 1078 -3.02 18.99 -16.84
C ARG A 1078 -4.13 18.49 -15.89
N PRO A 1079 -5.08 19.36 -15.51
CA PRO A 1079 -6.06 19.02 -14.50
C PRO A 1079 -7.26 18.23 -15.06
N TRP A 1080 -7.20 16.90 -15.21
CA TRP A 1080 -8.33 16.11 -15.75
C TRP A 1080 -9.65 16.23 -14.94
N ARG A 1081 -9.60 16.54 -13.64
CA ARG A 1081 -10.77 16.88 -12.80
C ARG A 1081 -10.46 18.06 -11.88
N ARG A 1082 -11.48 18.52 -11.14
CA ARG A 1082 -11.44 19.77 -10.38
C ARG A 1082 -10.39 19.86 -9.24
N PHE A 1083 -10.04 18.76 -8.57
CA PHE A 1083 -9.75 18.85 -7.13
C PHE A 1083 -8.41 18.49 -6.45
N SER A 1084 -7.24 18.34 -7.09
CA SER A 1084 -6.02 19.02 -6.55
C SER A 1084 -5.26 18.56 -5.25
N ARG A 1085 -3.96 18.11 -5.24
CA ARG A 1085 -2.82 18.44 -4.24
C ARG A 1085 -1.44 17.92 -4.65
N THR A 1086 -0.42 18.42 -3.95
CA THR A 1086 0.75 19.04 -4.58
C THR A 1086 1.69 19.69 -3.56
N ILE A 1087 2.99 19.50 -3.76
CA ILE A 1087 4.17 20.31 -3.39
C ILE A 1087 5.22 20.04 -4.54
N ILE A 1088 6.34 20.74 -4.78
CA ILE A 1088 7.60 20.23 -5.45
C ILE A 1088 8.78 21.11 -5.14
N MET A 1089 9.64 20.68 -4.24
CA MET A 1089 10.92 21.34 -4.08
C MET A 1089 11.70 21.37 -5.44
N LYS A 1090 12.58 22.33 -5.70
CA LYS A 1090 14.03 22.18 -5.85
C LYS A 1090 14.73 21.75 -7.19
N SER A 1091 14.16 21.66 -8.42
CA SER A 1091 14.98 21.32 -9.64
C SER A 1091 14.69 21.89 -11.05
N PHE A 1092 15.70 21.62 -11.90
CA PHE A 1092 16.12 21.81 -13.30
C PHE A 1092 15.04 21.93 -14.31
N ILE A 1093 14.39 23.06 -14.35
CA ILE A 1093 13.53 23.45 -15.47
C ILE A 1093 14.41 23.81 -16.70
N ASP A 1094 15.37 22.96 -17.11
CA ASP A 1094 16.26 22.97 -18.30
C ASP A 1094 15.64 22.27 -19.55
N ASP A 1095 16.02 22.50 -20.78
CA ASP A 1095 15.09 22.90 -21.86
C ASP A 1095 13.68 22.30 -22.19
N LEU A 1096 13.29 21.02 -22.05
CA LEU A 1096 12.10 20.47 -22.78
C LEU A 1096 10.64 20.76 -22.30
N ILE A 1097 10.33 20.96 -21.01
CA ILE A 1097 8.96 21.45 -20.61
C ILE A 1097 8.73 22.80 -21.28
N ASP A 1098 7.48 23.12 -21.59
CA ASP A 1098 7.13 24.49 -21.88
C ASP A 1098 7.30 25.36 -20.62
N PRO A 1099 7.95 26.55 -20.64
CA PRO A 1099 8.15 27.37 -19.44
C PRO A 1099 6.89 27.65 -18.59
N ALA A 1100 5.68 27.54 -19.15
CA ALA A 1100 4.40 27.50 -18.44
C ALA A 1100 4.32 26.41 -17.34
N GLY A 1101 5.06 25.30 -17.48
CA GLY A 1101 5.06 24.14 -16.61
C GLY A 1101 3.87 23.21 -16.86
N TRP A 1102 2.68 23.80 -16.87
CA TRP A 1102 1.41 23.12 -16.73
C TRP A 1102 0.51 23.43 -17.92
N LEU A 1103 -0.26 22.44 -18.36
CA LEU A 1103 -1.24 22.61 -19.42
C LEU A 1103 -2.63 22.70 -18.82
N GLU A 1104 -3.43 23.64 -19.31
CA GLU A 1104 -4.82 23.82 -18.89
C GLU A 1104 -5.69 22.67 -19.42
N TRP A 1105 -6.68 22.24 -18.62
CA TRP A 1105 -7.74 21.33 -19.06
C TRP A 1105 -9.05 22.14 -19.13
N ASP A 1106 -9.49 22.63 -17.97
CA ASP A 1106 -10.57 23.60 -17.80
C ASP A 1106 -10.06 24.77 -16.94
N LYS A 1107 -10.53 25.98 -17.24
CA LYS A 1107 -10.22 27.22 -16.51
C LYS A 1107 -10.70 27.17 -15.08
N ASP A 1108 -11.87 26.59 -14.83
CA ASP A 1108 -12.49 26.58 -13.49
C ASP A 1108 -11.74 25.66 -12.52
N TYR A 1109 -10.93 24.72 -13.04
CA TYR A 1109 -10.11 23.82 -12.22
C TYR A 1109 -8.78 24.46 -11.80
N ALA A 1110 -8.41 25.57 -12.44
CA ALA A 1110 -7.26 26.37 -12.09
C ALA A 1110 -7.43 27.11 -10.75
N GLU A 1111 -8.64 27.18 -10.18
CA GLU A 1111 -8.90 27.89 -8.91
C GLU A 1111 -8.90 27.00 -7.67
N THR A 1112 -9.37 25.75 -7.78
CA THR A 1112 -9.65 24.87 -6.63
C THR A 1112 -8.39 24.25 -6.05
N LEU A 1113 -7.42 25.11 -5.73
CA LEU A 1113 -6.01 24.79 -5.53
C LEU A 1113 -5.15 25.94 -4.95
N TYR A 1114 -3.91 25.53 -4.67
CA TYR A 1114 -2.65 26.22 -4.44
C TYR A 1114 -1.75 25.87 -5.67
N TYR A 1115 -0.77 26.70 -6.07
CA TYR A 1115 -0.18 26.67 -7.44
C TYR A 1115 1.32 27.08 -7.61
N GLY A 1116 2.15 27.17 -6.58
CA GLY A 1116 3.43 27.90 -6.61
C GLY A 1116 4.73 27.21 -6.99
N GLU A 1117 5.88 27.79 -6.58
CA GLU A 1117 7.24 27.37 -6.96
C GLU A 1117 8.31 27.53 -5.81
N TYR A 1118 9.00 26.47 -5.30
CA TYR A 1118 10.11 26.51 -4.28
C TYR A 1118 11.29 25.50 -4.38
N MET A 1119 12.46 25.90 -3.86
CA MET A 1119 13.77 25.30 -3.47
C MET A 1119 14.88 25.10 -4.53
N ASN A 1120 14.81 25.77 -5.67
CA ASN A 1120 15.70 25.52 -6.80
C ASN A 1120 16.81 26.60 -7.05
N GLU A 1121 17.98 26.24 -7.64
CA GLU A 1121 19.16 27.05 -8.04
C GLU A 1121 19.11 27.80 -9.41
N GLY A 1122 19.65 27.23 -10.52
CA GLY A 1122 20.28 28.00 -11.62
C GLY A 1122 19.85 27.77 -13.10
N PRO A 1123 20.41 26.78 -13.84
CA PRO A 1123 20.81 26.93 -15.27
C PRO A 1123 19.72 27.13 -16.36
N GLY A 1124 19.32 26.13 -17.17
CA GLY A 1124 18.60 26.30 -18.47
C GLY A 1124 17.10 26.67 -18.41
N SER A 1125 16.74 27.51 -17.45
CA SER A 1125 15.79 27.21 -16.38
C SER A 1125 14.30 27.56 -16.64
N ASN A 1126 13.44 27.46 -15.62
CA ASN A 1126 12.85 28.61 -14.90
C ASN A 1126 11.52 28.46 -14.11
N MET A 1127 11.52 29.18 -12.98
CA MET A 1127 10.37 29.63 -12.18
C MET A 1127 9.49 30.59 -12.96
N THR A 1128 10.19 31.51 -13.60
CA THR A 1128 9.72 32.88 -13.75
C THR A 1128 8.52 32.98 -14.69
N ASN A 1129 8.36 31.99 -15.57
CA ASN A 1129 7.37 31.96 -16.65
C ASN A 1129 6.25 30.93 -16.42
N ARG A 1130 6.14 30.37 -15.21
CA ARG A 1130 5.11 29.41 -14.84
C ARG A 1130 3.72 30.04 -14.83
N VAL A 1131 2.69 29.25 -15.13
CA VAL A 1131 1.31 29.79 -15.19
C VAL A 1131 0.85 30.31 -13.83
N GLN A 1132 0.15 31.44 -13.82
CA GLN A 1132 -0.20 32.20 -12.61
C GLN A 1132 -1.56 31.78 -12.01
N TRP A 1133 -1.93 30.50 -12.07
CA TRP A 1133 -3.28 30.06 -11.66
C TRP A 1133 -3.49 30.27 -10.13
N PRO A 1134 -4.69 30.69 -9.67
CA PRO A 1134 -4.94 31.38 -8.39
C PRO A 1134 -4.36 30.84 -7.11
N GLY A 1135 -4.03 29.57 -7.08
CA GLY A 1135 -3.30 29.06 -5.96
C GLY A 1135 -1.86 29.62 -5.81
N TYR A 1136 -1.33 30.45 -6.72
CA TYR A 1136 0.12 30.58 -6.94
C TYR A 1136 0.92 30.84 -5.67
N THR A 1137 1.63 29.80 -5.24
CA THR A 1137 2.32 29.84 -3.96
C THR A 1137 3.72 30.52 -4.07
N ARG A 1138 3.91 31.63 -3.31
CA ARG A 1138 5.00 32.65 -3.37
C ARG A 1138 5.98 32.93 -2.17
N MET A 1139 5.80 32.43 -0.94
CA MET A 1139 6.60 32.80 0.27
C MET A 1139 7.82 31.92 0.72
N LYS A 1140 7.62 30.67 1.22
CA LYS A 1140 8.39 29.99 2.30
C LYS A 1140 9.01 28.55 2.06
N SER A 1141 8.42 27.35 2.39
CA SER A 1141 9.20 26.40 3.28
C SER A 1141 8.82 24.93 3.76
N ALA A 1142 8.93 24.62 5.11
CA ALA A 1142 9.32 23.33 5.76
C ALA A 1142 9.31 23.01 7.38
N MET A 1143 9.68 23.75 8.50
CA MET A 1143 9.56 23.39 10.01
C MET A 1143 8.80 24.32 11.01
N GLU A 1144 9.03 25.64 11.17
CA GLU A 1144 8.38 26.37 12.30
C GLU A 1144 6.83 26.52 12.26
N ALA A 1145 6.24 27.49 11.55
CA ALA A 1145 4.85 27.91 11.77
C ALA A 1145 3.79 27.14 10.94
N ILE A 1146 3.64 25.85 11.26
CA ILE A 1146 2.44 24.98 11.10
C ILE A 1146 1.52 25.21 9.86
N GLN A 1147 1.75 24.43 8.78
CA GLN A 1147 0.81 23.57 7.97
C GLN A 1147 1.72 22.62 7.04
N PHE A 1148 1.37 21.80 5.99
CA PHE A 1148 1.53 20.28 5.67
C PHE A 1148 2.77 19.54 4.95
N THR A 1149 3.36 18.39 5.43
CA THR A 1149 4.07 17.29 4.60
C THR A 1149 3.90 15.74 4.87
N VAL A 1150 4.68 15.03 5.72
CA VAL A 1150 4.86 13.53 5.75
C VAL A 1150 5.12 12.87 7.16
N GLY A 1151 4.42 13.14 8.28
CA GLY A 1151 4.97 12.89 9.66
C GLY A 1151 4.16 12.05 10.64
N PRO A 1152 4.27 12.27 11.97
CA PRO A 1152 3.23 11.91 12.96
C PRO A 1152 1.81 12.32 12.54
N PHE A 1153 1.71 13.22 11.56
CA PHE A 1153 0.52 13.53 10.81
C PHE A 1153 0.22 12.54 9.64
N ILE A 1154 0.78 11.32 9.54
CA ILE A 1154 0.75 10.44 8.33
C ILE A 1154 0.53 8.92 8.49
N HIS A 1155 1.05 8.16 7.49
CA HIS A 1155 0.90 6.77 7.08
C HIS A 1155 2.24 6.12 6.68
N GLY A 1156 2.97 6.76 5.76
CA GLY A 1156 4.23 6.36 5.10
C GLY A 1156 5.39 5.75 5.89
N ASN A 1157 5.33 5.66 7.23
CA ASN A 1157 6.14 4.70 7.98
C ASN A 1157 5.33 3.53 8.60
N THR A 1158 4.27 3.03 7.96
CA THR A 1158 3.51 1.82 8.36
C THR A 1158 3.33 0.62 7.38
N TRP A 1159 3.38 0.74 6.03
CA TRP A 1159 3.37 -0.41 5.08
C TRP A 1159 4.46 -0.46 3.92
N LEU A 1160 5.70 -0.93 4.17
CA LEU A 1160 6.86 -1.24 3.29
C LEU A 1160 7.87 -2.32 3.85
N ASN A 1161 7.52 -3.15 4.83
CA ASN A 1161 8.56 -3.81 5.63
C ASN A 1161 8.42 -5.22 6.23
N LEU A 1162 7.25 -5.76 6.61
CA LEU A 1162 6.62 -6.87 5.88
C LEU A 1162 6.07 -6.60 4.49
N THR A 1163 6.86 -5.89 3.71
CA THR A 1163 7.58 -6.63 2.69
C THR A 1163 9.03 -6.16 2.55
N GLY A 1164 9.88 -6.30 3.58
CA GLY A 1164 11.15 -5.58 3.70
C GLY A 1164 12.11 -5.59 2.50
N ILE A 1165 12.23 -4.43 1.86
CA ILE A 1165 12.92 -4.12 0.58
C ILE A 1165 13.22 -2.58 0.46
N PRO A 1166 14.15 -2.12 -0.43
CA PRO A 1166 14.63 -0.72 -0.45
C PRO A 1166 13.70 0.52 -0.46
N PHE A 1167 13.78 1.34 0.62
CA PHE A 1167 13.29 2.75 0.77
C PHE A 1167 13.73 3.54 2.08
N ASP A 1168 12.91 4.45 2.64
CA ASP A 1168 13.09 5.84 3.16
C ASP A 1168 12.24 6.31 4.44
N LEU A 1169 12.53 7.40 5.23
CA LEU A 1169 11.73 7.86 6.46
C LEU A 1169 11.18 9.34 6.76
N GLY A 1170 11.41 10.47 6.08
CA GLY A 1170 10.66 11.77 6.16
C GLY A 1170 10.77 12.82 4.99
N LEU A 1171 9.69 13.60 4.73
CA LEU A 1171 9.57 14.90 3.97
C LEU A 1171 10.60 16.01 4.24
#